data_AF-A0A1P8BGL2-F1
#
_entry.id   AF-A0A1P8BGL2-F1
#
_cell.length_a   1.000
_cell.length_b   1.000
_cell.length_c   1.000
_cell.angle_alpha   90.00
_cell.angle_beta   90.00
_cell.angle_gamma   90.00
#
_symmetry.space_group_name_H-M   'P 1'
#
loop_
_entity.id
_entity.type
_entity.pdbx_description
1 polymer ?
#
loop_
_entity_poly.entity_id
_entity_poly.type
_entity_poly.pdbx_seq_one_letter_code
_entity_poly.pdbx_strand_id
1 'polypeptide(L)'
;MVNPSPASFWTQANALLRKNLTYQRKHIWTNVRLILVPLFLCLILLAIQQVLDALMKGVSDMSNCGGNVTLPGGICPIPNPPSLPPMLQIPQHELRSVKTDFFSYKDLPDKLCRETGSCPVTILFTGDKLPLGKALSANIFSTSFVVNSSDLLPTLANNVLGSTEAAGEDNYEDPGIASDLPIYSIQPSCSANSTWPLSLGQIQTAVKCVQGLCLWRNNSVEVNDELFKGSWRGNPAGMPNEIVAAYDLMSTDRKNFNVTIWYNSTYNDEFATGQALKLVRVPRSINLISNAYLKFLKGPGTRILFEFLKEVPKEETKMNQDIASLLGPLFFTWVVLLLFPVILTSLVYEKQERLRIIMKMHGLGDGPYWMISYAYFLTISMLYVISLVGFGSAIGLKYFRRNDYSIQFVFYFIYSNLQISLAFLVSSIFSKVKTVTVIAYILVYGTGLLGSFLFQKMIETQSFPEEWILAMELYPGFSLYRGLYEFSQYASRGNGMKWQDLSDSGMGEVFCIMSVEWFLALIVAYYIDQVFTSGKHPFFFLVNLFKSPSSLPRRPTVQRLDSKRVFIDMDKHDVTQERESVQKLRNEGSTGHAILCDNLKKVYPGRDGNPPKMAVRGLYLSVSSGECFGMLGPNGAGKTSFISMMTGLLKPSSGTALVQGLDICKDMNKVYTSMGVCPQHDLLWETLTGREHLLFYGRLKNIKGSDLTQVYMFTTWLIFILFYMCCYS
;
A
#
# COMPACT_ATOMS: atom_id res chain seq x y z
N MET A 1 -48.18 9.06 30.77
CA MET A 1 -48.04 8.50 29.40
C MET A 1 -47.11 9.43 28.63
N VAL A 2 -45.87 9.00 28.38
CA VAL A 2 -44.89 9.80 27.63
C VAL A 2 -45.27 9.74 26.16
N ASN A 3 -45.49 10.90 25.52
CA ASN A 3 -45.73 10.96 24.07
C ASN A 3 -44.56 10.27 23.35
N PRO A 4 -44.80 9.23 22.53
CA PRO A 4 -43.75 8.47 21.85
C PRO A 4 -43.21 9.27 20.66
N SER A 5 -42.56 10.39 20.96
CA SER A 5 -41.79 11.12 19.96
C SER A 5 -40.47 10.38 19.72
N PRO A 6 -40.08 10.16 18.45
CA PRO A 6 -38.81 9.51 18.13
C PRO A 6 -37.65 10.24 18.81
N ALA A 7 -36.73 9.48 19.40
CA ALA A 7 -35.51 10.04 19.97
C ALA A 7 -34.72 10.78 18.88
N SER A 8 -34.25 12.00 19.18
CA SER A 8 -33.40 12.76 18.26
C SER A 8 -32.11 12.01 17.93
N PHE A 9 -31.51 12.28 16.76
CA PHE A 9 -30.23 11.72 16.35
C PHE A 9 -29.16 11.82 17.46
N TRP A 10 -29.04 12.99 18.09
CA TRP A 10 -28.10 13.24 19.18
C TRP A 10 -28.42 12.48 20.47
N THR A 11 -29.70 12.26 20.77
CA THR A 11 -30.12 11.42 21.91
C THR A 11 -29.70 9.97 21.70
N GLN A 12 -29.97 9.43 20.51
CA GLN A 12 -29.58 8.07 20.14
C GLN A 12 -28.05 7.93 20.14
N ALA A 13 -27.37 8.94 19.61
CA ALA A 13 -25.93 8.99 19.57
C ALA A 13 -25.30 8.97 20.98
N ASN A 14 -25.79 9.83 21.88
CA ASN A 14 -25.33 9.87 23.27
C ASN A 14 -25.61 8.54 24.01
N ALA A 15 -26.75 7.89 23.75
CA ALA A 15 -27.07 6.59 24.33
C ALA A 15 -26.05 5.51 23.92
N LEU A 16 -25.73 5.44 22.63
CA LEU A 16 -24.76 4.50 22.09
C LEU A 16 -23.33 4.81 22.56
N LEU A 17 -22.97 6.10 22.63
CA LEU A 17 -21.67 6.54 23.14
C LEU A 17 -21.49 6.12 24.61
N ARG A 18 -22.49 6.31 25.47
CA ARG A 18 -22.46 5.86 26.87
C ARG A 18 -22.39 4.34 27.00
N LYS A 19 -23.09 3.59 26.13
CA LYS A 19 -22.95 2.13 26.04
C LYS A 19 -21.51 1.75 25.74
N ASN A 20 -20.91 2.34 24.70
CA ASN A 20 -19.53 2.07 24.32
C ASN A 20 -18.57 2.46 25.44
N LEU A 21 -18.75 3.60 26.10
CA LEU A 21 -17.90 4.05 27.21
C LEU A 21 -17.97 3.10 28.42
N THR A 22 -19.15 2.54 28.69
CA THR A 22 -19.35 1.55 29.76
C THR A 22 -18.67 0.23 29.42
N TYR A 23 -18.81 -0.22 28.17
CA TYR A 23 -18.09 -1.36 27.62
C TYR A 23 -16.56 -1.15 27.73
N GLN A 24 -16.06 0.03 27.36
CA GLN A 24 -14.63 0.39 27.49
C GLN A 24 -14.14 0.34 28.92
N ARG A 25 -14.91 0.87 29.88
CA ARG A 25 -14.54 0.87 31.29
C ARG A 25 -14.35 -0.57 31.82
N LYS A 26 -15.19 -1.51 31.37
CA LYS A 26 -15.10 -2.92 31.76
C LYS A 26 -13.97 -3.66 31.04
N HIS A 27 -13.67 -3.29 29.80
CA HIS A 27 -12.58 -3.85 28.99
C HIS A 27 -11.31 -2.99 29.00
N ILE A 28 -11.14 -2.12 30.01
CA ILE A 28 -10.03 -1.16 30.05
C ILE A 28 -8.68 -1.86 30.01
N TRP A 29 -8.55 -3.01 30.68
CA TRP A 29 -7.34 -3.83 30.65
C TRP A 29 -7.05 -4.41 29.27
N THR A 30 -8.08 -4.79 28.50
CA THR A 30 -7.90 -5.28 27.13
C THR A 30 -7.40 -4.14 26.23
N ASN A 31 -7.97 -2.95 26.36
CA ASN A 31 -7.56 -1.78 25.58
C ASN A 31 -6.16 -1.32 25.97
N VAL A 32 -5.85 -1.29 27.26
CA VAL A 32 -4.50 -0.97 27.77
C VAL A 32 -3.49 -1.98 27.24
N ARG A 33 -3.81 -3.29 27.25
CA ARG A 33 -2.94 -4.31 26.64
C ARG A 33 -2.73 -4.04 25.15
N LEU A 34 -3.78 -3.72 24.40
CA LEU A 34 -3.68 -3.41 22.97
C LEU A 34 -2.83 -2.17 22.69
N ILE A 35 -2.95 -1.13 23.52
CA ILE A 35 -2.14 0.11 23.43
C ILE A 35 -0.69 -0.13 23.88
N LEU A 36 -0.45 -1.10 24.76
CA LEU A 36 0.90 -1.49 25.20
C LEU A 36 1.60 -2.43 24.22
N VAL A 37 0.88 -3.10 23.31
CA VAL A 37 1.48 -3.98 22.28
C VAL A 37 2.60 -3.27 21.50
N PRO A 38 2.41 -2.04 20.98
CA PRO A 38 3.49 -1.26 20.37
C PRO A 38 4.73 -1.10 21.25
N LEU A 39 4.55 -0.84 22.56
CA LEU A 39 5.66 -0.72 23.50
C LEU A 39 6.43 -2.04 23.62
N PHE A 40 5.74 -3.17 23.80
CA PHE A 40 6.40 -4.48 23.85
C PHE A 40 7.13 -4.81 22.55
N LEU A 41 6.52 -4.49 21.40
CA LEU A 41 7.11 -4.70 20.08
C LEU A 41 8.37 -3.83 19.87
N CYS A 42 8.34 -2.56 20.26
CA CYS A 42 9.52 -1.70 20.19
C CYS A 42 10.63 -2.14 21.17
N LEU A 43 10.28 -2.65 22.35
CA LEU A 43 11.25 -3.22 23.29
C LEU A 43 11.90 -4.50 22.74
N ILE A 44 11.12 -5.35 22.05
CA ILE A 44 11.65 -6.55 21.36
C ILE A 44 12.63 -6.13 20.27
N LEU A 45 12.30 -5.11 19.46
CA LEU A 45 13.23 -4.59 18.45
C LEU A 45 14.53 -4.07 19.09
N LEU A 46 14.43 -3.32 20.18
CA LEU A 46 15.62 -2.85 20.90
C LEU A 46 16.46 -4.03 21.42
N ALA A 47 15.83 -5.06 22.00
CA ALA A 47 16.54 -6.24 22.48
C ALA A 47 17.24 -6.98 21.33
N ILE A 48 16.57 -7.17 20.20
CA ILE A 48 17.16 -7.75 18.98
C ILE A 48 18.35 -6.93 18.52
N GLN A 49 18.22 -5.60 18.50
CA GLN A 49 19.29 -4.69 18.12
C GLN A 49 20.50 -4.77 19.07
N GLN A 50 20.27 -4.81 20.38
CA GLN A 50 21.34 -4.99 21.36
C GLN A 50 22.07 -6.33 21.21
N VAL A 51 21.34 -7.42 20.92
CA VAL A 51 21.94 -8.74 20.68
C VAL A 51 22.78 -8.72 19.41
N LEU A 52 22.27 -8.12 18.32
CA LEU A 52 23.01 -7.99 17.07
C LEU A 52 24.22 -7.07 17.20
N ASP A 53 24.11 -5.95 17.90
CA ASP A 53 25.24 -5.06 18.18
C ASP A 53 26.33 -5.79 18.98
N ALA A 54 25.94 -6.66 19.93
CA ALA A 54 26.87 -7.49 20.67
C ALA A 54 27.54 -8.56 19.78
N LEU A 55 26.78 -9.19 18.87
CA LEU A 55 27.32 -10.14 17.89
C LEU A 55 28.29 -9.45 16.92
N MET A 56 27.92 -8.28 16.39
CA MET A 56 28.73 -7.49 15.46
C MET A 56 30.01 -6.97 16.12
N LYS A 57 29.96 -6.55 17.40
CA LYS A 57 31.17 -6.22 18.16
C LYS A 57 32.10 -7.43 18.32
N GLY A 58 31.55 -8.61 18.55
CA GLY A 58 32.34 -9.85 18.58
C GLY A 58 33.02 -10.16 17.25
N VAL A 59 32.38 -9.83 16.12
CA VAL A 59 32.97 -9.97 14.77
C VAL A 59 34.04 -8.91 14.51
N SER A 60 33.82 -7.65 14.91
CA SER A 60 34.79 -6.57 14.74
C SER A 60 36.06 -6.75 15.59
N ASP A 61 35.92 -7.30 16.81
CA ASP A 61 37.07 -7.63 17.66
C ASP A 61 37.86 -8.84 17.12
N MET A 62 37.23 -9.71 16.33
CA MET A 62 37.87 -10.86 15.69
C MET A 62 38.58 -10.48 14.37
N SER A 63 38.15 -9.40 13.72
CA SER A 63 38.87 -8.76 12.62
C SER A 63 39.98 -7.85 13.15
N ASN A 64 41.08 -8.44 13.62
CA ASN A 64 42.34 -7.70 13.73
C ASN A 64 42.66 -7.15 12.32
N CYS A 65 42.48 -5.85 12.08
CA CYS A 65 42.89 -5.13 10.85
C CYS A 65 44.43 -5.17 10.61
N GLY A 66 45.16 -6.08 11.26
CA GLY A 66 46.60 -6.31 11.12
C GLY A 66 46.99 -7.55 10.29
N GLY A 67 46.03 -8.26 9.70
CA GLY A 67 46.30 -9.39 8.79
C GLY A 67 45.72 -9.16 7.40
N ASN A 68 46.37 -9.71 6.36
CA ASN A 68 46.00 -9.71 4.94
C ASN A 68 44.62 -10.36 4.66
N VAL A 69 43.56 -9.85 5.27
CA VAL A 69 42.17 -10.26 5.00
C VAL A 69 41.45 -8.99 4.61
N THR A 70 41.36 -8.78 3.29
CA THR A 70 40.50 -7.79 2.64
C THR A 70 39.04 -8.21 2.90
N LEU A 71 38.44 -7.73 3.98
CA LEU A 71 36.99 -7.73 4.09
C LEU A 71 36.43 -6.67 3.13
N PRO A 72 35.47 -7.02 2.26
CA PRO A 72 34.82 -6.04 1.40
C PRO A 72 34.02 -5.07 2.27
N GLY A 73 34.27 -3.76 2.12
CA GLY A 73 33.42 -2.71 2.71
C GLY A 73 34.07 -1.72 3.69
N GLY A 74 35.36 -1.40 3.58
CA GLY A 74 35.91 -0.15 4.13
C GLY A 74 35.83 0.07 5.65
N ILE A 75 35.70 -0.99 6.46
CA ILE A 75 35.50 -0.88 7.91
C ILE A 75 36.80 -0.46 8.64
N CYS A 76 37.97 -0.88 8.13
CA CYS A 76 39.27 -0.61 8.74
C CYS A 76 39.80 0.80 8.40
N PRO A 77 40.57 1.44 9.30
CA PRO A 77 41.23 2.71 9.02
C PRO A 77 42.31 2.55 7.95
N ILE A 78 42.37 3.49 7.00
CA ILE A 78 43.38 3.51 5.93
C ILE A 78 44.25 4.76 6.11
N PRO A 79 45.37 4.67 6.84
CA PRO A 79 46.21 5.83 7.13
C PRO A 79 46.99 6.32 5.91
N ASN A 80 47.37 5.41 5.01
CA ASN A 80 48.15 5.69 3.80
C ASN A 80 47.50 5.03 2.57
N PRO A 81 46.54 5.68 1.90
CA PRO A 81 45.90 5.13 0.71
C PRO A 81 46.89 5.05 -0.47
N PRO A 82 46.81 4.01 -1.33
CA PRO A 82 47.64 3.87 -2.51
C PRO A 82 47.32 4.98 -3.53
N SER A 83 48.34 5.41 -4.27
CA SER A 83 48.20 6.31 -5.40
C SER A 83 47.93 5.51 -6.68
N LEU A 84 46.69 5.52 -7.17
CA LEU A 84 46.28 4.78 -8.37
C LEU A 84 46.28 5.69 -9.61
N PRO A 85 46.79 5.22 -10.77
CA PRO A 85 46.75 5.99 -12.00
C PRO A 85 45.30 6.26 -12.42
N PRO A 86 45.00 7.45 -12.98
CA PRO A 86 43.64 7.77 -13.37
C PRO A 86 43.24 7.05 -14.65
N MET A 87 42.15 6.29 -14.57
CA MET A 87 41.64 5.45 -15.65
C MET A 87 40.40 6.06 -16.29
N LEU A 88 40.23 5.86 -17.60
CA LEU A 88 38.98 6.14 -18.31
C LEU A 88 38.12 4.87 -18.37
N GLN A 89 36.82 4.99 -18.09
CA GLN A 89 35.90 3.88 -18.28
C GLN A 89 35.65 3.66 -19.78
N ILE A 90 35.92 2.46 -20.27
CA ILE A 90 35.65 2.08 -21.67
C ILE A 90 34.68 0.90 -21.74
N PRO A 91 33.85 0.79 -22.80
CA PRO A 91 33.00 -0.37 -22.99
C PRO A 91 33.83 -1.59 -23.38
N GLN A 92 33.33 -2.77 -22.97
CA GLN A 92 33.84 -4.05 -23.46
C GLN A 92 33.74 -4.12 -24.99
N HIS A 93 34.59 -4.94 -25.62
CA HIS A 93 34.72 -4.97 -27.07
C HIS A 93 33.42 -5.34 -27.81
N GLU A 94 32.55 -6.13 -27.20
CA GLU A 94 31.24 -6.54 -27.70
C GLU A 94 30.22 -5.38 -27.68
N LEU A 95 30.42 -4.41 -26.79
CA LEU A 95 29.50 -3.29 -26.53
C LEU A 95 29.89 -2.03 -27.31
N ARG A 96 31.14 -1.94 -27.82
CA ARG A 96 31.64 -0.78 -28.57
C ARG A 96 30.76 -0.42 -29.77
N SER A 97 30.50 0.88 -29.96
CA SER A 97 29.66 1.40 -31.05
C SER A 97 30.09 0.90 -32.44
N VAL A 98 29.15 0.32 -33.19
CA VAL A 98 29.33 -0.06 -34.60
C VAL A 98 28.22 0.51 -35.46
N LYS A 99 28.43 0.50 -36.77
CA LYS A 99 27.47 0.90 -37.78
C LYS A 99 26.21 0.03 -37.72
N THR A 100 25.05 0.68 -37.62
CA THR A 100 23.72 0.05 -37.62
C THR A 100 22.74 0.87 -38.46
N ASP A 101 21.63 0.25 -38.84
CA ASP A 101 20.62 0.88 -39.71
C ASP A 101 19.82 1.99 -39.03
N PHE A 102 19.83 2.04 -37.70
CA PHE A 102 19.07 3.03 -36.91
C PHE A 102 19.88 4.29 -36.55
N PHE A 103 21.20 4.30 -36.78
CA PHE A 103 22.02 5.51 -36.67
C PHE A 103 22.04 6.26 -38.01
N SER A 104 21.88 7.57 -37.95
CA SER A 104 21.87 8.43 -39.14
C SER A 104 23.25 8.55 -39.81
N TYR A 105 24.33 8.39 -39.03
CA TYR A 105 25.71 8.52 -39.48
C TYR A 105 26.34 7.16 -39.80
N LYS A 106 27.10 7.10 -40.90
CA LYS A 106 27.78 5.88 -41.39
C LYS A 106 29.30 5.88 -41.14
N ASP A 107 29.77 6.77 -40.27
CA ASP A 107 31.18 6.97 -39.91
C ASP A 107 31.65 6.05 -38.77
N LEU A 108 30.74 5.24 -38.22
CA LEU A 108 31.04 4.18 -37.26
C LEU A 108 31.64 2.93 -37.92
N PRO A 109 32.47 2.16 -37.19
CA PRO A 109 33.12 0.95 -37.70
C PRO A 109 32.12 -0.18 -38.00
N ASP A 110 32.46 -1.09 -38.90
CA ASP A 110 31.60 -2.23 -39.26
C ASP A 110 31.49 -3.26 -38.12
N LYS A 111 30.35 -3.95 -38.05
CA LYS A 111 30.02 -4.92 -36.99
C LYS A 111 31.09 -6.04 -36.82
N LEU A 112 31.80 -6.41 -37.88
CA LEU A 112 32.88 -7.41 -37.88
C LEU A 112 34.02 -7.06 -36.89
N CYS A 113 34.18 -5.78 -36.52
CA CYS A 113 35.21 -5.40 -35.55
C CYS A 113 34.93 -5.96 -34.14
N ARG A 114 33.67 -6.28 -33.80
CA ARG A 114 33.30 -6.83 -32.49
C ARG A 114 33.80 -8.26 -32.34
N GLU A 115 33.62 -9.06 -33.39
CA GLU A 115 34.09 -10.46 -33.44
C GLU A 115 35.62 -10.56 -33.39
N THR A 116 36.31 -9.58 -33.97
CA THR A 116 37.78 -9.52 -33.99
C THR A 116 38.39 -8.79 -32.79
N GLY A 117 37.56 -8.20 -31.90
CA GLY A 117 38.03 -7.40 -30.75
C GLY A 117 38.75 -6.09 -31.12
N SER A 118 38.68 -5.69 -32.39
CA SER A 118 39.43 -4.56 -32.95
C SER A 118 38.66 -3.25 -32.98
N CYS A 119 37.39 -3.23 -32.53
CA CYS A 119 36.57 -2.02 -32.58
C CYS A 119 37.23 -0.87 -31.82
N PRO A 120 37.30 0.34 -32.42
CA PRO A 120 37.79 1.52 -31.74
C PRO A 120 36.87 1.96 -30.60
N VAL A 121 37.46 2.72 -29.68
CA VAL A 121 36.74 3.45 -28.63
C VAL A 121 36.26 4.78 -29.20
N THR A 122 34.94 4.96 -29.30
CA THR A 122 34.35 6.16 -29.90
C THR A 122 34.10 7.25 -28.86
N ILE A 123 34.47 8.48 -29.20
CA ILE A 123 34.17 9.71 -28.45
C ILE A 123 33.52 10.72 -29.40
N LEU A 124 32.37 11.29 -29.02
CA LEU A 124 31.67 12.29 -29.83
C LEU A 124 32.08 13.72 -29.46
N PHE A 125 32.09 14.60 -30.44
CA PHE A 125 32.33 16.05 -30.30
C PHE A 125 31.23 16.84 -30.97
N THR A 126 30.79 17.91 -30.33
CA THR A 126 29.93 18.92 -30.94
C THR A 126 30.33 20.32 -30.49
N GLY A 127 29.95 21.36 -31.25
CA GLY A 127 30.23 22.75 -30.92
C GLY A 127 30.03 23.71 -32.09
N ASP A 128 30.08 25.01 -31.82
CA ASP A 128 29.77 26.06 -32.81
C ASP A 128 30.76 26.11 -33.99
N LYS A 129 32.03 25.78 -33.74
CA LYS A 129 33.13 25.93 -34.70
C LYS A 129 33.80 24.58 -34.98
N LEU A 130 33.49 24.00 -36.14
CA LEU A 130 34.12 22.75 -36.62
C LEU A 130 35.66 22.77 -36.59
N PRO A 131 36.37 23.87 -36.95
CA PRO A 131 37.84 23.89 -36.88
C PRO A 131 38.38 23.78 -35.47
N LEU A 132 37.70 24.38 -34.48
CA LEU A 132 38.07 24.31 -33.08
C LEU A 132 37.87 22.88 -32.55
N GLY A 133 36.70 22.30 -32.83
CA GLY A 133 36.40 20.92 -32.48
C GLY A 133 37.42 19.91 -33.03
N LYS A 134 37.76 20.03 -34.32
CA LYS A 134 38.77 19.18 -34.96
C LYS A 134 40.16 19.34 -34.36
N ALA A 135 40.56 20.57 -34.02
CA ALA A 135 41.84 20.82 -33.37
C ALA A 135 41.90 20.22 -31.96
N LEU A 136 40.79 20.30 -31.21
CA LEU A 136 40.69 19.71 -29.88
C LEU A 136 40.67 18.18 -29.94
N SER A 137 39.86 17.59 -30.83
CA SER A 137 39.78 16.13 -30.97
C SER A 137 41.11 15.51 -31.37
N ALA A 138 41.92 16.21 -32.20
CA ALA A 138 43.26 15.75 -32.57
C ALA A 138 44.26 15.76 -31.40
N ASN A 139 44.02 16.56 -30.36
CA ASN A 139 44.96 16.76 -29.23
C ASN A 139 44.66 15.88 -28.00
N ILE A 140 43.57 15.09 -28.04
CA ILE A 140 43.10 14.29 -26.89
C ILE A 140 43.97 13.07 -26.63
N PHE A 141 44.28 12.30 -27.67
CA PHE A 141 45.06 11.07 -27.53
C PHE A 141 46.56 11.33 -27.67
N SER A 142 47.37 10.55 -26.95
CA SER A 142 48.81 10.51 -27.15
C SER A 142 49.14 9.66 -28.39
N THR A 143 50.17 10.04 -29.15
CA THR A 143 50.62 9.33 -30.35
C THR A 143 51.50 8.12 -30.05
N SER A 144 52.00 7.98 -28.82
CA SER A 144 52.86 6.87 -28.40
C SER A 144 52.69 6.54 -26.93
N PHE A 145 52.85 5.26 -26.59
CA PHE A 145 52.96 4.79 -25.22
C PHE A 145 54.43 4.84 -24.78
N VAL A 146 54.72 5.67 -23.77
CA VAL A 146 56.07 5.76 -23.18
C VAL A 146 55.94 5.61 -21.67
N VAL A 147 56.67 4.65 -21.11
CA VAL A 147 56.77 4.41 -19.68
C VAL A 147 58.24 4.36 -19.30
N ASN A 148 58.62 5.13 -18.27
CA ASN A 148 59.95 5.08 -17.71
C ASN A 148 59.87 4.43 -16.32
N SER A 149 60.71 3.43 -16.06
CA SER A 149 60.66 2.65 -14.82
C SER A 149 61.12 3.45 -13.59
N SER A 150 61.87 4.53 -13.76
CA SER A 150 62.31 5.40 -12.65
C SER A 150 61.22 6.34 -12.12
N ASP A 151 60.28 6.78 -12.99
CA ASP A 151 59.19 7.72 -12.67
C ASP A 151 57.86 7.21 -13.25
N LEU A 152 57.31 6.17 -12.61
CA LEU A 152 56.20 5.40 -13.17
C LEU A 152 54.87 6.19 -13.24
N LEU A 153 54.46 6.84 -12.15
CA LEU A 153 53.17 7.56 -12.08
C LEU A 153 53.09 8.77 -13.04
N PRO A 154 54.09 9.68 -13.08
CA PRO A 154 54.08 10.80 -14.02
C PRO A 154 54.12 10.37 -15.49
N THR A 155 54.81 9.27 -15.79
CA THR A 155 54.86 8.73 -17.17
C THR A 155 53.57 8.02 -17.56
N LEU A 156 52.94 7.28 -16.64
CA LEU A 156 51.61 6.69 -16.86
C LEU A 156 50.53 7.75 -17.05
N ALA A 157 50.57 8.84 -16.30
CA ALA A 157 49.63 9.96 -16.44
C ALA A 157 49.61 10.59 -17.85
N ASN A 158 50.74 10.50 -18.55
CA ASN A 158 50.87 10.98 -19.94
C ASN A 158 50.15 10.07 -20.94
N ASN A 159 49.93 8.81 -20.59
CA ASN A 159 49.25 7.82 -21.42
C ASN A 159 47.75 7.84 -21.12
N VAL A 160 46.90 7.79 -22.16
CA VAL A 160 45.45 7.73 -21.97
C VAL A 160 45.06 6.30 -21.63
N LEU A 161 45.07 5.96 -20.35
CA LEU A 161 44.72 4.63 -19.87
C LEU A 161 43.20 4.49 -19.67
N GLY A 162 42.66 3.31 -19.95
CA GLY A 162 41.28 2.95 -19.70
C GLY A 162 41.10 1.49 -19.31
N SER A 163 39.97 1.20 -18.66
CA SER A 163 39.59 -0.15 -18.23
C SER A 163 38.15 -0.45 -18.61
N THR A 164 37.90 -1.71 -18.96
CA THR A 164 36.56 -2.21 -19.29
C THR A 164 35.72 -2.51 -18.07
N GLU A 165 36.37 -2.77 -16.93
CA GLU A 165 35.67 -3.03 -15.67
C GLU A 165 35.12 -1.73 -15.09
N ALA A 166 33.92 -1.81 -14.51
CA ALA A 166 33.32 -0.70 -13.79
C ALA A 166 34.22 -0.25 -12.63
N ALA A 167 34.09 1.00 -12.19
CA ALA A 167 34.82 1.45 -11.00
C ALA A 167 34.31 0.75 -9.73
N GLY A 168 35.19 0.67 -8.73
CA GLY A 168 34.91 0.09 -7.43
C GLY A 168 33.96 0.93 -6.58
N GLU A 169 33.72 0.46 -5.36
CA GLU A 169 32.92 1.16 -4.36
C GLU A 169 33.70 2.29 -3.65
N ASP A 170 35.03 2.25 -3.72
CA ASP A 170 35.93 3.25 -3.17
C ASP A 170 37.07 3.59 -4.15
N ASN A 171 37.89 4.59 -3.80
CA ASN A 171 39.06 4.97 -4.59
C ASN A 171 40.34 4.27 -4.09
N TYR A 172 40.20 3.31 -3.17
CA TYR A 172 41.31 2.58 -2.55
C TYR A 172 41.66 1.37 -3.39
N GLU A 173 40.66 0.61 -3.83
CA GLU A 173 40.80 -0.48 -4.78
C GLU A 173 40.06 -0.16 -6.07
N ASP A 174 40.79 -0.07 -7.18
CA ASP A 174 40.18 0.00 -8.51
C ASP A 174 40.18 -1.41 -9.13
N PRO A 175 39.03 -2.09 -9.28
CA PRO A 175 38.94 -3.42 -9.90
C PRO A 175 39.41 -3.42 -11.36
N GLY A 176 39.47 -2.25 -12.00
CA GLY A 176 40.06 -2.09 -13.33
C GLY A 176 41.58 -2.20 -13.36
N ILE A 177 42.25 -2.27 -12.20
CA ILE A 177 43.69 -2.47 -12.03
C ILE A 177 43.90 -3.80 -11.28
N ALA A 178 43.68 -4.91 -11.97
CA ALA A 178 43.89 -6.25 -11.46
C ALA A 178 44.92 -7.01 -12.31
N SER A 179 45.59 -8.01 -11.71
CA SER A 179 46.61 -8.81 -12.43
C SER A 179 46.04 -9.60 -13.60
N ASP A 180 44.76 -9.99 -13.52
CA ASP A 180 44.10 -10.86 -14.51
C ASP A 180 43.47 -10.08 -15.67
N LEU A 181 43.43 -8.74 -15.59
CA LEU A 181 42.73 -7.89 -16.54
C LEU A 181 43.70 -6.94 -17.28
N PRO A 182 43.60 -6.83 -18.61
CA PRO A 182 44.46 -5.93 -19.37
C PRO A 182 44.01 -4.47 -19.20
N ILE A 183 44.98 -3.59 -19.02
CA ILE A 183 44.78 -2.15 -19.11
C ILE A 183 44.82 -1.74 -20.59
N TYR A 184 43.98 -0.79 -21.00
CA TYR A 184 43.96 -0.31 -22.39
C TYR A 184 44.62 1.06 -22.50
N SER A 185 45.52 1.22 -23.47
CA SER A 185 46.11 2.51 -23.85
C SER A 185 45.43 3.02 -25.11
N ILE A 186 44.70 4.13 -25.00
CA ILE A 186 43.90 4.70 -26.09
C ILE A 186 44.78 5.62 -26.92
N GLN A 187 44.95 5.27 -28.20
CA GLN A 187 45.83 5.98 -29.15
C GLN A 187 45.09 6.25 -30.47
N PRO A 188 45.47 7.28 -31.24
CA PRO A 188 44.80 7.58 -32.51
C PRO A 188 44.98 6.48 -33.56
N SER A 189 46.10 5.73 -33.49
CA SER A 189 46.40 4.59 -34.34
C SER A 189 47.22 3.57 -33.57
N CYS A 190 46.84 2.29 -33.62
CA CYS A 190 47.57 1.20 -32.98
C CYS A 190 48.28 0.34 -34.03
N SER A 191 49.52 -0.09 -33.74
CA SER A 191 50.21 -1.11 -34.54
C SER A 191 49.68 -2.51 -34.21
N ALA A 192 49.69 -3.42 -35.19
CA ALA A 192 49.32 -4.81 -34.99
C ALA A 192 50.22 -5.44 -33.89
N ASN A 193 49.62 -5.84 -32.76
CA ASN A 193 50.27 -6.40 -31.56
C ASN A 193 51.10 -5.43 -30.69
N SER A 194 50.54 -4.27 -30.36
CA SER A 194 51.09 -3.36 -29.35
C SER A 194 50.60 -3.71 -27.93
N THR A 195 51.27 -4.69 -27.31
CA THR A 195 51.05 -5.08 -25.90
C THR A 195 52.34 -4.87 -25.11
N TRP A 196 52.27 -4.16 -23.98
CA TRP A 196 53.41 -3.87 -23.11
C TRP A 196 53.17 -4.40 -21.69
N PRO A 197 54.15 -5.03 -21.03
CA PRO A 197 54.01 -5.39 -19.62
C PRO A 197 54.09 -4.14 -18.73
N LEU A 198 53.24 -4.08 -17.70
CA LEU A 198 53.22 -3.03 -16.70
C LEU A 198 53.20 -3.62 -15.29
N SER A 199 54.17 -3.24 -14.47
CA SER A 199 54.24 -3.60 -13.05
C SER A 199 53.91 -2.40 -12.18
N LEU A 200 52.79 -2.46 -11.45
CA LEU A 200 52.34 -1.42 -10.53
C LEU A 200 52.40 -1.97 -9.09
N GLY A 201 53.54 -1.77 -8.40
CA GLY A 201 53.76 -2.37 -7.08
C GLY A 201 53.77 -3.90 -7.13
N GLN A 202 52.81 -4.54 -6.48
CA GLN A 202 52.64 -6.01 -6.48
C GLN A 202 51.80 -6.54 -7.67
N ILE A 203 51.18 -5.65 -8.45
CA ILE A 203 50.27 -6.00 -9.55
C ILE A 203 51.05 -6.06 -10.86
N GLN A 204 50.95 -7.18 -11.57
CA GLN A 204 51.52 -7.34 -12.93
C GLN A 204 50.39 -7.49 -13.93
N THR A 205 50.29 -6.56 -14.88
CA THR A 205 49.25 -6.55 -15.92
C THR A 205 49.84 -6.20 -17.28
N ALA A 206 49.10 -6.47 -18.35
CA ALA A 206 49.47 -6.12 -19.72
C ALA A 206 48.67 -4.90 -20.19
N VAL A 207 49.37 -3.93 -20.77
CA VAL A 207 48.78 -2.76 -21.43
C VAL A 207 48.59 -3.06 -22.91
N LYS A 208 47.36 -3.08 -23.40
CA LYS A 208 47.00 -3.28 -24.81
C LYS A 208 46.64 -1.95 -25.48
N CYS A 209 47.12 -1.71 -26.69
CA CYS A 209 46.68 -0.55 -27.46
C CYS A 209 45.24 -0.74 -27.99
N VAL A 210 44.40 0.28 -27.85
CA VAL A 210 43.09 0.36 -28.50
C VAL A 210 42.98 1.67 -29.26
N GLN A 211 42.47 1.60 -30.49
CA GLN A 211 42.29 2.78 -31.31
C GLN A 211 41.18 3.67 -30.74
N GLY A 212 41.47 4.95 -30.53
CA GLY A 212 40.49 5.98 -30.18
C GLY A 212 39.96 6.68 -31.42
N LEU A 213 38.65 6.74 -31.58
CA LEU A 213 37.97 7.38 -32.71
C LEU A 213 37.17 8.59 -32.20
N CYS A 214 37.57 9.80 -32.63
CA CYS A 214 36.81 11.01 -32.34
C CYS A 214 35.92 11.37 -33.54
N LEU A 215 34.61 11.43 -33.33
CA LEU A 215 33.62 11.76 -34.36
C LEU A 215 32.92 13.08 -34.05
N TRP A 216 32.52 13.82 -35.09
CA TRP A 216 31.86 15.11 -34.97
C TRP A 216 30.36 15.00 -35.23
N ARG A 217 29.54 15.73 -34.45
CA ARG A 217 28.09 15.89 -34.61
C ARG A 217 27.72 17.36 -34.61
N ASN A 218 26.71 17.73 -35.40
CA ASN A 218 26.42 19.15 -35.67
C ASN A 218 25.71 19.86 -34.53
N ASN A 219 24.95 19.13 -33.70
CA ASN A 219 24.22 19.69 -32.58
C ASN A 219 24.23 18.72 -31.37
N SER A 220 23.94 19.27 -30.20
CA SER A 220 23.82 18.52 -28.94
C SER A 220 22.67 17.52 -28.94
N VAL A 221 21.60 17.79 -29.69
CA VAL A 221 20.40 16.93 -29.79
C VAL A 221 20.74 15.60 -30.46
N GLU A 222 21.51 15.62 -31.54
CA GLU A 222 22.00 14.43 -32.26
C GLU A 222 22.94 13.61 -31.37
N VAL A 223 23.82 14.28 -30.61
CA VAL A 223 24.68 13.58 -29.66
C VAL A 223 23.85 12.88 -28.60
N ASN A 224 22.87 13.56 -28.01
CA ASN A 224 21.99 12.96 -27.01
C ASN A 224 21.15 11.81 -27.57
N ASP A 225 20.61 11.95 -28.78
CA ASP A 225 19.86 10.89 -29.48
C ASP A 225 20.74 9.67 -29.77
N GLU A 226 21.97 9.87 -30.23
CA GLU A 226 22.93 8.78 -30.52
C GLU A 226 23.39 8.06 -29.24
N LEU A 227 23.67 8.81 -28.18
CA LEU A 227 23.98 8.24 -26.85
C LEU A 227 22.79 7.43 -26.31
N PHE A 228 21.57 7.96 -26.44
CA PHE A 228 20.36 7.30 -25.96
C PHE A 228 20.04 6.02 -26.76
N LYS A 229 20.07 6.06 -28.09
CA LYS A 229 19.89 4.89 -28.96
C LYS A 229 21.01 3.86 -28.80
N GLY A 230 22.21 4.31 -28.44
CA GLY A 230 23.33 3.46 -28.09
C GLY A 230 23.13 2.68 -26.80
N SER A 231 22.33 3.21 -25.87
CA SER A 231 21.99 2.59 -24.60
C SER A 231 20.93 1.50 -24.75
N TRP A 232 20.94 0.53 -23.81
CA TRP A 232 20.02 -0.61 -23.79
C TRP A 232 18.53 -0.20 -23.83
N ARG A 233 18.17 0.95 -23.23
CA ARG A 233 16.79 1.47 -23.19
C ARG A 233 16.31 2.08 -24.50
N GLY A 234 17.21 2.70 -25.26
CA GLY A 234 16.88 3.38 -26.52
C GLY A 234 17.04 2.50 -27.75
N ASN A 235 17.48 1.25 -27.58
CA ASN A 235 17.84 0.36 -28.67
C ASN A 235 16.72 -0.64 -29.01
N PRO A 236 15.98 -0.46 -30.12
CA PRO A 236 14.89 -1.36 -30.51
C PRO A 236 15.37 -2.76 -30.94
N ALA A 237 16.66 -2.93 -31.23
CA ALA A 237 17.24 -4.20 -31.67
C ALA A 237 17.84 -5.04 -30.52
N GLY A 238 17.83 -4.54 -29.28
CA GLY A 238 18.39 -5.23 -28.11
C GLY A 238 19.90 -5.45 -28.16
N MET A 239 20.63 -4.72 -29.03
CA MET A 239 22.09 -4.82 -29.19
C MET A 239 22.76 -3.49 -28.84
N PRO A 240 23.42 -3.36 -27.68
CA PRO A 240 23.96 -2.08 -27.21
C PRO A 240 25.08 -1.58 -28.14
N ASN A 241 25.16 -0.27 -28.27
CA ASN A 241 26.13 0.48 -29.07
C ASN A 241 26.72 1.59 -28.20
N GLU A 242 27.58 1.20 -27.26
CA GLU A 242 28.08 2.10 -26.24
C GLU A 242 29.17 3.03 -26.78
N ILE A 243 29.06 4.29 -26.38
CA ILE A 243 29.99 5.38 -26.66
C ILE A 243 30.58 5.81 -25.32
N VAL A 244 31.89 6.01 -25.26
CA VAL A 244 32.60 6.28 -24.00
C VAL A 244 32.19 7.60 -23.37
N ALA A 245 32.27 8.65 -24.17
CA ALA A 245 31.95 9.99 -23.74
C ALA A 245 31.61 10.86 -24.95
N ALA A 246 30.91 11.96 -24.69
CA ALA A 246 30.71 13.02 -25.64
C ALA A 246 31.01 14.37 -25.02
N TYR A 247 31.67 15.23 -25.78
CA TYR A 247 32.07 16.57 -25.37
C TYR A 247 31.28 17.60 -26.18
N ASP A 248 30.48 18.40 -25.48
CA ASP A 248 29.80 19.56 -26.03
C ASP A 248 30.59 20.82 -25.72
N LEU A 249 31.06 21.46 -26.80
CA LEU A 249 31.92 22.63 -26.82
C LEU A 249 31.20 23.87 -27.37
N MET A 250 29.86 23.89 -27.42
CA MET A 250 29.07 25.01 -27.97
C MET A 250 29.45 26.36 -27.35
N SER A 251 29.74 26.40 -26.04
CA SER A 251 30.13 27.62 -25.34
C SER A 251 31.65 27.81 -25.18
N THR A 252 32.47 27.02 -25.87
CA THR A 252 33.94 27.10 -25.78
C THR A 252 34.52 27.94 -26.92
N ASP A 253 35.38 28.90 -26.60
CA ASP A 253 36.17 29.67 -27.56
C ASP A 253 37.64 29.79 -27.11
N ARG A 254 38.43 30.74 -27.66
CA ARG A 254 39.84 30.92 -27.24
C ARG A 254 40.04 31.58 -25.88
N LYS A 255 39.01 32.22 -25.32
CA LYS A 255 39.06 33.00 -24.06
C LYS A 255 38.24 32.36 -22.94
N ASN A 256 37.23 31.57 -23.30
CA ASN A 256 36.30 30.91 -22.39
C ASN A 256 36.30 29.41 -22.66
N PHE A 257 36.58 28.63 -21.62
CA PHE A 257 36.51 27.18 -21.66
C PHE A 257 35.27 26.71 -20.92
N ASN A 258 34.22 26.37 -21.67
CA ASN A 258 32.95 25.90 -21.14
C ASN A 258 32.54 24.63 -21.89
N VAL A 259 32.71 23.48 -21.22
CA VAL A 259 32.48 22.15 -21.79
C VAL A 259 31.44 21.40 -20.97
N THR A 260 30.50 20.76 -21.66
CA THR A 260 29.60 19.77 -21.06
C THR A 260 30.07 18.38 -21.47
N ILE A 261 30.21 17.48 -20.48
CA ILE A 261 30.66 16.11 -20.71
C ILE A 261 29.50 15.16 -20.45
N TRP A 262 29.09 14.42 -21.47
CA TRP A 262 28.17 13.31 -21.33
C TRP A 262 28.97 12.01 -21.28
N TYR A 263 28.64 11.16 -20.32
CA TYR A 263 29.25 9.84 -20.15
C TYR A 263 28.15 8.84 -19.83
N ASN A 264 28.36 7.58 -20.18
CA ASN A 264 27.44 6.51 -19.81
C ASN A 264 27.82 5.94 -18.43
N SER A 265 26.86 5.88 -17.52
CA SER A 265 27.01 5.24 -16.20
C SER A 265 25.98 4.15 -15.94
N THR A 266 25.34 3.62 -16.99
CA THR A 266 24.30 2.61 -16.86
C THR A 266 24.94 1.23 -16.68
N TYR A 267 25.23 0.85 -15.44
CA TYR A 267 25.60 -0.53 -15.10
C TYR A 267 24.38 -1.25 -14.57
N ASN A 268 24.13 -2.44 -15.10
CA ASN A 268 22.98 -3.28 -14.80
C ASN A 268 23.08 -3.98 -13.42
N ASP A 269 24.03 -3.56 -12.57
CA ASP A 269 24.15 -4.14 -11.26
C ASP A 269 22.98 -3.68 -10.41
N GLU A 270 22.15 -4.68 -10.12
CA GLU A 270 21.02 -4.64 -9.23
C GLU A 270 21.36 -3.75 -8.04
N PHE A 271 20.57 -2.70 -7.80
CA PHE A 271 20.48 -2.05 -6.50
C PHE A 271 19.91 -3.06 -5.50
N ALA A 272 20.64 -4.14 -5.26
CA ALA A 272 20.42 -5.03 -4.15
C ALA A 272 20.72 -4.21 -2.90
N THR A 273 19.69 -4.03 -2.09
CA THR A 273 19.75 -3.42 -0.76
C THR A 273 21.09 -3.67 -0.06
N GLY A 274 21.90 -2.62 0.06
CA GLY A 274 23.12 -2.63 0.87
C GLY A 274 24.46 -2.57 0.14
N GLN A 275 24.52 -2.61 -1.20
CA GLN A 275 25.78 -2.34 -1.92
C GLN A 275 26.06 -0.83 -1.98
N ALA A 276 27.33 -0.46 -1.75
CA ALA A 276 27.76 0.94 -1.78
C ALA A 276 27.68 1.50 -3.21
N LEU A 277 27.44 2.80 -3.33
CA LEU A 277 27.39 3.48 -4.62
C LEU A 277 28.73 3.29 -5.35
N LYS A 278 28.72 2.62 -6.51
CA LYS A 278 29.91 2.51 -7.37
C LYS A 278 30.36 3.89 -7.83
N LEU A 279 31.66 4.15 -7.75
CA LEU A 279 32.24 5.40 -8.21
C LEU A 279 32.24 5.47 -9.74
N VAL A 280 32.33 6.69 -10.28
CA VAL A 280 32.44 6.90 -11.73
C VAL A 280 33.76 7.60 -12.05
N ARG A 281 34.45 7.11 -13.09
CA ARG A 281 35.77 7.60 -13.52
C ARG A 281 35.72 8.91 -14.35
N VAL A 282 34.92 9.89 -13.93
CA VAL A 282 34.75 11.20 -14.60
C VAL A 282 36.02 12.08 -14.57
N PRO A 283 36.85 12.11 -13.50
CA PRO A 283 38.00 13.01 -13.43
C PRO A 283 38.99 12.87 -14.60
N ARG A 284 39.18 11.65 -15.12
CA ARG A 284 40.06 11.42 -16.28
C ARG A 284 39.50 12.05 -17.55
N SER A 285 38.20 11.95 -17.80
CA SER A 285 37.54 12.60 -18.94
C SER A 285 37.71 14.13 -18.92
N ILE A 286 37.55 14.74 -17.74
CA ILE A 286 37.76 16.19 -17.55
C ILE A 286 39.20 16.57 -17.86
N ASN A 287 40.17 15.79 -17.36
CA ASN A 287 41.59 16.05 -17.60
C ASN A 287 41.95 15.96 -19.09
N LEU A 288 41.38 15.01 -19.85
CA LEU A 288 41.64 14.85 -21.28
C LEU A 288 41.23 16.09 -22.08
N ILE A 289 39.99 16.56 -21.91
CA ILE A 289 39.48 17.71 -22.66
C ILE A 289 40.16 19.01 -22.25
N SER A 290 40.46 19.17 -20.96
CA SER A 290 41.22 20.32 -20.44
C SER A 290 42.64 20.38 -21.04
N ASN A 291 43.31 19.22 -21.13
CA ASN A 291 44.62 19.13 -21.76
C ASN A 291 44.59 19.38 -23.26
N ALA A 292 43.57 18.89 -23.97
CA ALA A 292 43.40 19.18 -25.39
C ALA A 292 43.22 20.68 -25.66
N TYR A 293 42.47 21.38 -24.79
CA TYR A 293 42.27 22.81 -24.85
C TYR A 293 43.55 23.60 -24.55
N LEU A 294 44.32 23.20 -23.53
CA LEU A 294 45.60 23.83 -23.21
C LEU A 294 46.63 23.67 -24.32
N LYS A 295 46.73 22.47 -24.91
CA LYS A 295 47.60 22.22 -26.07
C LYS A 295 47.23 23.11 -27.26
N PHE A 296 45.93 23.32 -27.48
CA PHE A 296 45.44 24.22 -28.52
C PHE A 296 45.83 25.68 -28.27
N LEU A 297 45.80 26.16 -27.02
CA LEU A 297 46.10 27.56 -26.68
C LEU A 297 47.61 27.87 -26.57
N LYS A 298 48.38 26.99 -25.94
CA LYS A 298 49.78 27.24 -25.55
C LYS A 298 50.79 26.37 -26.31
N GLY A 299 50.33 25.46 -27.17
CA GLY A 299 51.16 24.52 -27.91
C GLY A 299 51.33 23.17 -27.19
N PRO A 300 51.92 22.17 -27.88
CA PRO A 300 51.90 20.77 -27.47
C PRO A 300 52.66 20.46 -26.17
N GLY A 301 53.55 21.37 -25.73
CA GLY A 301 54.33 21.21 -24.49
C GLY A 301 53.58 21.57 -23.20
N THR A 302 52.39 22.18 -23.28
CA THR A 302 51.63 22.60 -22.10
C THR A 302 50.54 21.59 -21.74
N ARG A 303 50.54 21.09 -20.50
CA ARG A 303 49.57 20.13 -19.98
C ARG A 303 49.41 20.22 -18.46
N ILE A 304 48.23 19.86 -17.97
CA ILE A 304 47.95 19.57 -16.56
C ILE A 304 48.25 18.09 -16.33
N LEU A 305 49.25 17.84 -15.50
CA LEU A 305 49.64 16.49 -15.09
C LEU A 305 48.64 15.99 -14.04
N PHE A 306 47.90 14.92 -14.35
CA PHE A 306 47.00 14.25 -13.41
C PHE A 306 47.60 12.89 -13.09
N GLU A 307 48.48 12.86 -12.07
CA GLU A 307 49.34 11.70 -11.77
C GLU A 307 48.57 10.52 -11.20
N PHE A 308 47.66 10.78 -10.26
CA PHE A 308 46.89 9.74 -9.57
C PHE A 308 45.57 10.27 -9.00
N LEU A 309 44.64 9.36 -8.78
CA LEU A 309 43.51 9.54 -7.87
C LEU A 309 43.98 9.17 -6.46
N LYS A 310 43.80 10.10 -5.51
CA LYS A 310 44.11 9.87 -4.10
C LYS A 310 42.82 9.87 -3.30
N GLU A 311 42.62 8.84 -2.48
CA GLU A 311 41.57 8.89 -1.47
C GLU A 311 42.01 9.73 -0.27
N VAL A 312 41.06 10.40 0.39
CA VAL A 312 41.31 11.10 1.65
C VAL A 312 41.48 10.05 2.75
N PRO A 313 42.44 10.20 3.69
CA PRO A 313 42.54 9.30 4.83
C PRO A 313 41.20 9.17 5.55
N LYS A 314 40.79 7.93 5.86
CA LYS A 314 39.53 7.65 6.54
C LYS A 314 39.79 7.01 7.90
N GLU A 315 39.05 7.48 8.89
CA GLU A 315 38.96 6.82 10.20
C GLU A 315 38.06 5.58 10.10
N GLU A 316 38.18 4.68 11.08
CA GLU A 316 37.39 3.47 11.19
C GLU A 316 35.88 3.77 11.20
N THR A 317 35.15 3.20 10.26
CA THR A 317 33.69 3.33 10.21
C THR A 317 33.02 2.21 10.97
N LYS A 318 32.37 2.53 12.09
CA LYS A 318 31.53 1.57 12.81
C LYS A 318 30.31 1.22 11.97
N MET A 319 30.15 -0.04 11.62
CA MET A 319 29.00 -0.57 10.90
C MET A 319 27.75 -0.59 11.81
N ASN A 320 27.22 0.60 12.14
CA ASN A 320 25.98 0.73 12.89
C ASN A 320 24.78 0.67 11.92
N GLN A 321 24.54 -0.49 11.32
CA GLN A 321 23.29 -0.71 10.61
C GLN A 321 22.15 -0.75 11.62
N ASP A 322 21.24 0.23 11.53
CA ASP A 322 20.08 0.28 12.40
C ASP A 322 19.06 -0.75 11.88
N ILE A 323 18.93 -1.88 12.55
CA ILE A 323 18.01 -2.97 12.15
C ILE A 323 16.58 -2.46 12.02
N ALA A 324 16.20 -1.45 12.80
CA ALA A 324 14.90 -0.80 12.69
C ALA A 324 14.69 -0.06 11.35
N SER A 325 15.76 0.29 10.64
CA SER A 325 15.71 0.81 9.26
C SER A 325 15.75 -0.30 8.21
N LEU A 326 16.48 -1.38 8.46
CA LEU A 326 16.57 -2.51 7.52
C LEU A 326 15.29 -3.38 7.51
N LEU A 327 14.80 -3.78 8.68
CA LEU A 327 13.57 -4.56 8.87
C LEU A 327 12.33 -3.68 9.09
N GLY A 328 12.52 -2.36 9.17
CA GLY A 328 11.49 -1.37 9.49
C GLY A 328 10.22 -1.51 8.65
N PRO A 329 10.31 -1.47 7.31
CA PRO A 329 9.13 -1.49 6.45
C PRO A 329 8.25 -2.71 6.68
N LEU A 330 8.83 -3.92 6.71
CA LEU A 330 8.09 -5.17 6.95
C LEU A 330 7.51 -5.22 8.37
N PHE A 331 8.32 -4.92 9.38
CA PHE A 331 7.88 -5.00 10.77
C PHE A 331 6.76 -4.00 11.06
N PHE A 332 6.96 -2.72 10.71
CA PHE A 332 5.96 -1.67 10.94
C PHE A 332 4.70 -1.89 10.11
N THR A 333 4.79 -2.50 8.92
CA THR A 333 3.61 -2.91 8.14
C THR A 333 2.74 -3.87 8.96
N TRP A 334 3.33 -4.91 9.57
CA TRP A 334 2.58 -5.83 10.42
C TRP A 334 2.01 -5.14 11.66
N VAL A 335 2.79 -4.29 12.34
CA VAL A 335 2.33 -3.59 13.55
C VAL A 335 1.08 -2.76 13.25
N VAL A 336 1.10 -1.96 12.19
CA VAL A 336 -0.05 -1.11 11.82
C VAL A 336 -1.25 -1.96 11.35
N LEU A 337 -1.00 -3.03 10.60
CA LEU A 337 -2.05 -3.91 10.10
C LEU A 337 -2.74 -4.75 11.18
N LEU A 338 -2.10 -5.00 12.34
CA LEU A 338 -2.69 -5.78 13.44
C LEU A 338 -4.00 -5.20 14.00
N LEU A 339 -4.27 -3.90 13.79
CA LEU A 339 -5.56 -3.31 14.16
C LEU A 339 -6.72 -3.80 13.28
N PHE A 340 -6.45 -4.22 12.04
CA PHE A 340 -7.49 -4.60 11.08
C PHE A 340 -8.29 -5.82 11.55
N PRO A 341 -7.67 -6.96 11.94
CA PRO A 341 -8.39 -8.10 12.50
C PRO A 341 -9.23 -7.73 13.72
N VAL A 342 -8.74 -6.85 14.60
CA VAL A 342 -9.46 -6.45 15.83
C VAL A 342 -10.76 -5.73 15.48
N ILE A 343 -10.70 -4.74 14.58
CA ILE A 343 -11.88 -3.98 14.13
C ILE A 343 -12.85 -4.92 13.40
N LEU A 344 -12.35 -5.72 12.47
CA LEU A 344 -13.16 -6.62 11.66
C LEU A 344 -13.87 -7.69 12.50
N THR A 345 -13.18 -8.31 13.45
CA THR A 345 -13.76 -9.31 14.37
C THR A 345 -14.85 -8.69 15.24
N SER A 346 -14.67 -7.46 15.72
CA SER A 346 -15.70 -6.76 16.50
C SER A 346 -16.97 -6.50 15.67
N LEU A 347 -16.83 -6.04 14.43
CA LEU A 347 -17.96 -5.80 13.52
C LEU A 347 -18.70 -7.10 13.17
N VAL A 348 -17.97 -8.18 12.86
CA VAL A 348 -18.57 -9.48 12.53
C VAL A 348 -19.20 -10.12 13.77
N TYR A 349 -18.66 -9.90 14.97
CA TYR A 349 -19.27 -10.34 16.22
C TYR A 349 -20.64 -9.68 16.44
N GLU A 350 -20.74 -8.36 16.29
CA GLU A 350 -22.03 -7.65 16.39
C GLU A 350 -23.06 -8.15 15.37
N LYS A 351 -22.60 -8.53 14.17
CA LYS A 351 -23.44 -9.09 13.10
C LYS A 351 -23.87 -10.53 13.40
N GLN A 352 -22.95 -11.37 13.87
CA GLN A 352 -23.20 -12.79 14.19
C GLN A 352 -24.26 -12.91 15.28
N GLU A 353 -24.11 -12.14 16.35
CA GLU A 353 -25.05 -12.10 17.49
C GLU A 353 -26.31 -11.26 17.18
N ARG A 354 -26.46 -10.74 15.96
CA ARG A 354 -27.60 -9.91 15.50
C ARG A 354 -27.86 -8.68 16.39
N LEU A 355 -26.85 -8.23 17.13
CA LEU A 355 -26.96 -7.13 18.08
C LEU A 355 -27.39 -5.82 17.40
N ARG A 356 -26.93 -5.62 16.17
CA ARG A 356 -27.31 -4.46 15.35
C ARG A 356 -28.80 -4.41 15.03
N ILE A 357 -29.41 -5.55 14.73
CA ILE A 357 -30.83 -5.62 14.35
C ILE A 357 -31.71 -5.27 15.55
N ILE A 358 -31.32 -5.70 16.75
CA ILE A 358 -32.04 -5.37 17.98
C ILE A 358 -31.95 -3.89 18.29
N MET A 359 -30.77 -3.29 18.14
CA MET A 359 -30.62 -1.85 18.32
C MET A 359 -31.58 -1.09 17.39
N LYS A 360 -31.72 -1.56 16.14
CA LYS A 360 -32.68 -1.01 15.17
C LYS A 360 -34.14 -1.20 15.60
N MET A 361 -34.51 -2.38 16.10
CA MET A 361 -35.84 -2.65 16.66
C MET A 361 -36.20 -1.76 17.85
N HIS A 362 -35.20 -1.34 18.62
CA HIS A 362 -35.37 -0.43 19.75
C HIS A 362 -35.35 1.05 19.35
N GLY A 363 -35.27 1.36 18.05
CA GLY A 363 -35.39 2.71 17.50
C GLY A 363 -34.07 3.37 17.11
N LEU A 364 -32.93 2.66 17.11
CA LEU A 364 -31.66 3.20 16.61
C LEU A 364 -31.70 3.34 15.08
N GLY A 365 -31.47 4.55 14.57
CA GLY A 365 -31.27 4.78 13.14
C GLY A 365 -29.93 4.24 12.62
N ASP A 366 -29.83 3.98 11.32
CA ASP A 366 -28.58 3.49 10.71
C ASP A 366 -27.46 4.56 10.78
N GLY A 367 -27.78 5.85 10.65
CA GLY A 367 -26.81 6.95 10.70
C GLY A 367 -26.03 7.08 12.02
N PRO A 368 -26.71 7.19 13.19
CA PRO A 368 -26.04 7.24 14.49
C PRO A 368 -25.13 6.04 14.75
N TYR A 369 -25.52 4.85 14.30
CA TYR A 369 -24.71 3.65 14.42
C TYR A 369 -23.39 3.80 13.68
N TRP A 370 -23.44 4.12 12.37
CA TRP A 370 -22.25 4.27 11.54
C TRP A 370 -21.30 5.34 12.09
N MET A 371 -21.82 6.52 12.44
CA MET A 371 -21.01 7.63 12.96
C MET A 371 -20.27 7.25 14.23
N ILE A 372 -20.94 6.58 15.18
CA ILE A 372 -20.32 6.28 16.48
C ILE A 372 -19.40 5.08 16.38
N SER A 373 -19.77 4.04 15.63
CA SER A 373 -18.89 2.90 15.41
C SER A 373 -17.61 3.34 14.71
N TYR A 374 -17.72 4.22 13.69
CA TYR A 374 -16.55 4.79 13.01
C TYR A 374 -15.71 5.65 13.94
N ALA A 375 -16.31 6.61 14.65
CA ALA A 375 -15.60 7.47 15.60
C ALA A 375 -14.91 6.67 16.73
N TYR A 376 -15.56 5.59 17.18
CA TYR A 376 -15.02 4.67 18.18
C TYR A 376 -13.74 3.98 17.68
N PHE A 377 -13.78 3.35 16.51
CA PHE A 377 -12.59 2.69 15.96
C PHE A 377 -11.50 3.69 15.60
N LEU A 378 -11.86 4.87 15.09
CA LEU A 378 -10.90 5.94 14.81
C LEU A 378 -10.16 6.39 16.09
N THR A 379 -10.88 6.56 17.20
CA THR A 379 -10.27 6.94 18.48
C THR A 379 -9.25 5.89 18.94
N ILE A 380 -9.58 4.61 18.83
CA ILE A 380 -8.67 3.51 19.20
C ILE A 380 -7.44 3.48 18.28
N SER A 381 -7.64 3.58 16.97
CA SER A 381 -6.53 3.59 16.00
C SER A 381 -5.60 4.78 16.21
N MET A 382 -6.13 5.96 16.50
CA MET A 382 -5.31 7.14 16.79
C MET A 382 -4.49 6.99 18.07
N LEU A 383 -5.08 6.48 19.15
CA LEU A 383 -4.35 6.21 20.39
C LEU A 383 -3.24 5.17 20.18
N TYR A 384 -3.49 4.15 19.36
CA TYR A 384 -2.52 3.12 19.02
C TYR A 384 -1.34 3.71 18.22
N VAL A 385 -1.60 4.50 17.19
CA VAL A 385 -0.57 5.14 16.35
C VAL A 385 0.26 6.15 17.16
N ILE A 386 -0.39 6.99 17.98
CA ILE A 386 0.32 7.95 18.85
C ILE A 386 1.24 7.19 19.82
N SER A 387 0.78 6.06 20.34
CA SER A 387 1.61 5.21 21.21
C SER A 387 2.78 4.59 20.45
N LEU A 388 2.56 4.11 19.23
CA LEU A 388 3.62 3.55 18.37
C LEU A 388 4.71 4.59 18.07
N VAL A 389 4.32 5.79 17.60
CA VAL A 389 5.28 6.86 17.27
C VAL A 389 5.94 7.40 18.55
N GLY A 390 5.17 7.59 19.62
CA GLY A 390 5.67 8.10 20.91
C GLY A 390 6.69 7.17 21.55
N PHE A 391 6.36 5.89 21.71
CA PHE A 391 7.29 4.90 22.27
C PHE A 391 8.47 4.61 21.32
N GLY A 392 8.21 4.51 20.02
CA GLY A 392 9.26 4.32 19.01
C GLY A 392 10.28 5.46 19.02
N SER A 393 9.82 6.70 19.17
CA SER A 393 10.69 7.87 19.32
C SER A 393 11.41 7.92 20.66
N ALA A 394 10.73 7.55 21.77
CA ALA A 394 11.33 7.54 23.11
C ALA A 394 12.46 6.51 23.26
N ILE A 395 12.32 5.37 22.57
CA ILE A 395 13.32 4.29 22.51
C ILE A 395 14.51 4.69 21.62
N GLY A 396 14.37 5.76 20.81
CA GLY A 396 15.45 6.30 19.98
C GLY A 396 15.56 5.67 18.60
N LEU A 397 14.51 5.01 18.10
CA LEU A 397 14.49 4.45 16.75
C LEU A 397 14.64 5.57 15.71
N LYS A 398 15.69 5.52 14.88
CA LYS A 398 15.99 6.59 13.91
C LYS A 398 14.85 6.78 12.91
N TYR A 399 14.12 5.71 12.60
CA TYR A 399 12.93 5.70 11.75
C TYR A 399 11.89 6.76 12.16
N PHE A 400 11.50 6.79 13.44
CA PHE A 400 10.49 7.72 13.95
C PHE A 400 11.07 9.10 14.28
N ARG A 401 12.34 9.16 14.70
CA ARG A 401 12.96 10.40 15.18
C ARG A 401 13.46 11.32 14.06
N ARG A 402 13.93 10.76 12.93
CA ARG A 402 14.52 11.56 11.84
C ARG A 402 13.47 12.12 10.89
N ASN A 403 12.39 11.39 10.64
CA ASN A 403 11.32 11.84 9.77
C ASN A 403 10.42 12.85 10.49
N ASP A 404 9.89 13.84 9.76
CA ASP A 404 9.00 14.84 10.37
C ASP A 404 7.74 14.20 10.97
N TYR A 405 7.48 14.43 12.26
CA TYR A 405 6.31 13.88 12.97
C TYR A 405 4.98 14.28 12.34
N SER A 406 4.92 15.45 11.71
CA SER A 406 3.72 15.95 11.03
C SER A 406 3.35 15.06 9.83
N ILE A 407 4.34 14.63 9.03
CA ILE A 407 4.11 13.77 7.87
C ILE A 407 3.70 12.36 8.32
N GLN A 408 4.39 11.82 9.35
CA GLN A 408 4.04 10.54 9.94
C GLN A 408 2.59 10.54 10.46
N PHE A 409 2.19 11.61 11.16
CA PHE A 409 0.82 11.75 11.65
C PHE A 409 -0.20 11.74 10.51
N VAL A 410 0.02 12.52 9.45
CA VAL A 410 -0.90 12.57 8.30
C VAL A 410 -0.97 11.22 7.60
N PHE A 411 0.16 10.57 7.36
CA PHE A 411 0.22 9.25 6.74
C PHE A 411 -0.59 8.21 7.52
N TYR A 412 -0.32 8.05 8.82
CA TYR A 412 -1.03 7.08 9.64
C TYR A 412 -2.50 7.46 9.88
N PHE A 413 -2.85 8.75 9.88
CA PHE A 413 -4.24 9.21 9.97
C PHE A 413 -5.03 8.76 8.73
N ILE A 414 -4.53 9.05 7.53
CA ILE A 414 -5.18 8.63 6.28
C ILE A 414 -5.29 7.10 6.25
N TYR A 415 -4.21 6.39 6.59
CA TYR A 415 -4.23 4.93 6.61
C TYR A 415 -5.22 4.35 7.61
N SER A 416 -5.30 4.90 8.82
CA SER A 416 -6.25 4.45 9.85
C SER A 416 -7.69 4.55 9.35
N ASN A 417 -8.02 5.65 8.67
CA ASN A 417 -9.35 5.85 8.10
C ASN A 417 -9.64 4.87 6.95
N LEU A 418 -8.65 4.59 6.10
CA LEU A 418 -8.72 3.58 5.04
C LEU A 418 -8.94 2.17 5.62
N GLN A 419 -8.16 1.79 6.63
CA GLN A 419 -8.24 0.50 7.32
C GLN A 419 -9.61 0.26 7.95
N ILE A 420 -10.19 1.27 8.60
CA ILE A 420 -11.55 1.19 9.17
C ILE A 420 -12.59 1.00 8.06
N SER A 421 -12.47 1.76 6.96
CA SER A 421 -13.42 1.70 5.84
C SER A 421 -13.38 0.33 5.16
N LEU A 422 -12.18 -0.24 4.98
CA LEU A 422 -12.00 -1.59 4.48
C LEU A 422 -12.56 -2.64 5.45
N ALA A 423 -12.41 -2.47 6.77
CA ALA A 423 -12.99 -3.38 7.76
C ALA A 423 -14.53 -3.39 7.68
N PHE A 424 -15.17 -2.22 7.52
CA PHE A 424 -16.62 -2.15 7.27
C PHE A 424 -17.01 -2.88 5.99
N LEU A 425 -16.28 -2.66 4.89
CA LEU A 425 -16.52 -3.35 3.61
C LEU A 425 -16.45 -4.87 3.75
N VAL A 426 -15.35 -5.37 4.34
CA VAL A 426 -15.10 -6.82 4.49
C VAL A 426 -16.10 -7.46 5.48
N SER A 427 -16.51 -6.74 6.53
CA SER A 427 -17.52 -7.23 7.49
C SER A 427 -18.88 -7.52 6.84
N SER A 428 -19.19 -6.89 5.71
CA SER A 428 -20.43 -7.15 4.96
C SER A 428 -20.47 -8.55 4.33
N ILE A 429 -19.29 -9.08 3.94
CA ILE A 429 -19.15 -10.37 3.24
C ILE A 429 -19.20 -11.54 4.24
N PHE A 430 -18.57 -11.39 5.40
CA PHE A 430 -18.46 -12.47 6.38
C PHE A 430 -19.61 -12.48 7.39
N SER A 431 -19.97 -13.67 7.87
CA SER A 431 -21.05 -13.87 8.88
C SER A 431 -20.59 -14.63 10.13
N LYS A 432 -19.40 -15.24 10.11
CA LYS A 432 -18.87 -16.04 11.23
C LYS A 432 -17.57 -15.43 11.72
N VAL A 433 -17.46 -15.23 13.04
CA VAL A 433 -16.29 -14.63 13.68
C VAL A 433 -15.04 -15.50 13.52
N LYS A 434 -15.13 -16.82 13.78
CA LYS A 434 -13.95 -17.71 13.74
C LYS A 434 -13.27 -17.70 12.36
N THR A 435 -14.06 -17.72 11.29
CA THR A 435 -13.56 -17.72 9.91
C THR A 435 -12.91 -16.39 9.55
N VAL A 436 -13.54 -15.26 9.90
CA VAL A 436 -13.01 -13.94 9.56
C VAL A 436 -11.71 -13.65 10.30
N THR A 437 -11.57 -14.08 11.55
CA THR A 437 -10.35 -13.87 12.34
C THR A 437 -9.15 -14.54 11.66
N VAL A 438 -9.29 -15.80 11.22
CA VAL A 438 -8.19 -16.52 10.55
C VAL A 438 -7.82 -15.86 9.22
N ILE A 439 -8.81 -15.53 8.39
CA ILE A 439 -8.58 -14.87 7.10
C ILE A 439 -7.92 -13.50 7.29
N ALA A 440 -8.35 -12.72 8.28
CA ALA A 440 -7.78 -11.41 8.57
C ALA A 440 -6.29 -11.52 8.94
N TYR A 441 -5.90 -12.45 9.81
CA TYR A 441 -4.47 -12.64 10.12
C TYR A 441 -3.66 -13.13 8.92
N ILE A 442 -4.20 -14.02 8.09
CA ILE A 442 -3.54 -14.45 6.84
C ILE A 442 -3.29 -13.25 5.93
N LEU A 443 -4.28 -12.36 5.78
CA LEU A 443 -4.13 -11.13 5.00
C LEU A 443 -3.05 -10.20 5.58
N VAL A 444 -3.01 -10.02 6.91
CA VAL A 444 -2.00 -9.18 7.58
C VAL A 444 -0.59 -9.69 7.31
N TYR A 445 -0.32 -10.97 7.62
CA TYR A 445 1.02 -11.53 7.47
C TYR A 445 1.42 -11.68 5.99
N GLY A 446 0.48 -12.17 5.16
CA GLY A 446 0.69 -12.34 3.72
C GLY A 446 1.01 -11.02 3.03
N THR A 447 0.34 -9.93 3.38
CA THR A 447 0.61 -8.59 2.83
C THR A 447 2.03 -8.13 3.12
N GLY A 448 2.48 -8.24 4.38
CA GLY A 448 3.85 -7.79 4.73
C GLY A 448 4.93 -8.63 4.05
N LEU A 449 4.74 -9.95 3.92
CA LEU A 449 5.67 -10.83 3.21
C LEU A 449 5.69 -10.54 1.70
N LEU A 450 4.52 -10.42 1.07
CA LEU A 450 4.43 -10.07 -0.35
C LEU A 450 5.02 -8.67 -0.61
N GLY A 451 4.81 -7.73 0.32
CA GLY A 451 5.39 -6.40 0.28
C GLY A 451 6.92 -6.44 0.23
N SER A 452 7.54 -7.19 1.14
CA SER A 452 9.01 -7.27 1.23
C SER A 452 9.67 -8.12 0.15
N PHE A 453 9.11 -9.28 -0.20
CA PHE A 453 9.76 -10.18 -1.16
C PHE A 453 9.44 -9.88 -2.62
N LEU A 454 8.24 -9.36 -2.93
CA LEU A 454 7.82 -9.07 -4.30
C LEU A 454 7.80 -7.57 -4.57
N PHE A 455 7.04 -6.82 -3.79
CA PHE A 455 6.75 -5.42 -4.12
C PHE A 455 7.98 -4.53 -3.98
N GLN A 456 8.81 -4.73 -2.94
CA GLN A 456 10.08 -4.04 -2.79
C GLN A 456 11.01 -4.27 -3.99
N LYS A 457 11.14 -5.52 -4.48
CA LYS A 457 11.95 -5.80 -5.66
C LYS A 457 11.43 -5.08 -6.90
N MET A 458 10.11 -5.01 -7.09
CA MET A 458 9.50 -4.30 -8.22
C MET A 458 9.73 -2.78 -8.14
N ILE A 459 9.70 -2.21 -6.94
CA ILE A 459 10.03 -0.79 -6.69
C ILE A 459 11.50 -0.49 -7.02
N GLU A 460 12.41 -1.34 -6.56
CA GLU A 460 13.86 -1.12 -6.71
C GLU A 460 14.33 -1.36 -8.15
N THR A 461 13.61 -2.18 -8.91
CA THR A 461 13.94 -2.52 -10.29
C THR A 461 13.60 -1.38 -11.24
N GLN A 462 14.62 -0.67 -11.71
CA GLN A 462 14.49 0.50 -12.60
C GLN A 462 13.86 0.21 -13.99
N SER A 463 13.62 -1.06 -14.34
CA SER A 463 13.04 -1.51 -15.62
C SER A 463 11.55 -1.85 -15.54
N PHE A 464 10.94 -1.84 -14.35
CA PHE A 464 9.55 -2.20 -14.17
C PHE A 464 8.61 -1.01 -14.51
N PRO A 465 7.51 -1.21 -15.26
CA PRO A 465 6.64 -0.10 -15.65
C PRO A 465 5.89 0.50 -14.44
N GLU A 466 5.88 1.83 -14.34
CA GLU A 466 5.22 2.58 -13.25
C GLU A 466 3.71 2.29 -13.17
N GLU A 467 3.05 2.04 -14.31
CA GLU A 467 1.62 1.70 -14.37
C GLU A 467 1.26 0.44 -13.58
N TRP A 468 2.16 -0.56 -13.58
CA TRP A 468 1.94 -1.81 -12.84
C TRP A 468 2.18 -1.64 -11.35
N ILE A 469 3.09 -0.75 -10.95
CA ILE A 469 3.31 -0.38 -9.55
C ILE A 469 2.05 0.29 -9.02
N LEU A 470 1.53 1.27 -9.75
CA LEU A 470 0.28 1.97 -9.43
C LEU A 470 -0.91 1.00 -9.29
N ALA A 471 -1.03 0.01 -10.18
CA ALA A 471 -2.10 -0.97 -10.14
C ALA A 471 -2.02 -1.88 -8.90
N MET A 472 -0.82 -2.24 -8.45
CA MET A 472 -0.63 -3.01 -7.21
C MET A 472 -0.89 -2.15 -5.96
N GLU A 473 -0.56 -0.86 -6.00
CA GLU A 473 -0.83 0.07 -4.91
C GLU A 473 -2.32 0.29 -4.64
N LEU A 474 -3.20 -0.06 -5.60
CA LEU A 474 -4.65 -0.15 -5.39
C LEU A 474 -5.07 -1.20 -4.35
N TYR A 475 -4.14 -2.06 -3.93
CA TYR A 475 -4.30 -2.86 -2.74
C TYR A 475 -3.78 -2.09 -1.51
N PRO A 476 -4.63 -1.72 -0.53
CA PRO A 476 -4.26 -0.91 0.63
C PRO A 476 -3.08 -1.43 1.46
N GLY A 477 -2.79 -2.72 1.36
CA GLY A 477 -1.64 -3.33 2.01
C GLY A 477 -0.30 -2.92 1.39
N PHE A 478 -0.25 -2.76 0.08
CA PHE A 478 0.95 -2.37 -0.65
C PHE A 478 1.19 -0.86 -0.61
N SER A 479 0.13 -0.04 -0.63
CA SER A 479 0.28 1.41 -0.42
C SER A 479 0.86 1.75 0.96
N LEU A 480 0.45 1.03 2.02
CA LEU A 480 1.09 1.13 3.34
C LEU A 480 2.57 0.75 3.26
N TYR A 481 2.89 -0.38 2.64
CA TYR A 481 4.26 -0.85 2.53
C TYR A 481 5.15 0.16 1.79
N ARG A 482 4.67 0.72 0.67
CA ARG A 482 5.36 1.78 -0.09
C ARG A 482 5.71 2.96 0.79
N GLY A 483 4.73 3.48 1.54
CA GLY A 483 4.95 4.65 2.38
C GLY A 483 5.93 4.38 3.53
N LEU A 484 5.84 3.21 4.15
CA LEU A 484 6.79 2.81 5.20
C LEU A 484 8.20 2.56 4.66
N TYR A 485 8.31 2.06 3.43
CA TYR A 485 9.58 1.86 2.72
C TYR A 485 10.28 3.20 2.46
N GLU A 486 9.57 4.19 1.92
CA GLU A 486 10.13 5.53 1.67
C GLU A 486 10.61 6.20 2.97
N PHE A 487 9.80 6.16 4.04
CA PHE A 487 10.24 6.65 5.35
C PHE A 487 11.53 5.99 5.84
N SER A 488 11.73 4.70 5.54
CA SER A 488 12.93 3.98 5.93
C SER A 488 14.15 4.39 5.10
N GLN A 489 13.98 4.57 3.79
CA GLN A 489 15.05 5.01 2.90
C GLN A 489 15.56 6.41 3.26
N TYR A 490 14.66 7.35 3.52
CA TYR A 490 15.02 8.71 3.94
C TYR A 490 15.64 8.76 5.34
N ALA A 491 15.18 7.92 6.28
CA ALA A 491 15.81 7.79 7.59
C ALA A 491 17.24 7.24 7.50
N SER A 492 17.48 6.30 6.57
CA SER A 492 18.78 5.66 6.33
C SER A 492 19.78 6.60 5.66
N ARG A 493 19.31 7.41 4.69
CA ARG A 493 20.11 8.44 3.99
C ARG A 493 20.55 9.62 4.88
N GLY A 494 20.08 9.68 6.13
CA GLY A 494 20.60 10.61 7.15
C GLY A 494 19.71 11.81 7.44
N ASN A 495 19.09 12.41 6.43
CA ASN A 495 18.37 13.68 6.58
C ASN A 495 16.88 13.55 6.95
N GLY A 496 16.31 12.34 6.94
CA GLY A 496 14.87 12.15 7.18
C GLY A 496 14.02 12.82 6.09
N MET A 497 12.75 12.45 6.02
CA MET A 497 11.81 12.98 5.03
C MET A 497 11.12 14.24 5.55
N LYS A 498 11.12 15.30 4.73
CA LYS A 498 10.42 16.56 4.99
C LYS A 498 9.31 16.79 3.97
N TRP A 499 8.45 17.77 4.23
CA TRP A 499 7.31 18.11 3.36
C TRP A 499 7.73 18.51 1.93
N GLN A 500 8.95 19.03 1.77
CA GLN A 500 9.49 19.43 0.46
C GLN A 500 9.87 18.22 -0.40
N ASP A 501 10.24 17.10 0.23
CA ASP A 501 10.70 15.90 -0.46
C ASP A 501 9.54 15.00 -0.94
N LEU A 502 8.28 15.39 -0.69
CA LEU A 502 7.10 14.58 -1.01
C LEU A 502 6.85 14.41 -2.51
N SER A 503 7.17 15.43 -3.31
CA SER A 503 7.02 15.38 -4.78
C SER A 503 8.05 14.46 -5.42
N ASP A 504 9.26 14.46 -4.87
CA ASP A 504 10.42 13.81 -5.49
C ASP A 504 10.55 12.33 -5.07
N SER A 505 9.93 11.94 -3.96
CA SER A 505 9.96 10.58 -3.39
C SER A 505 8.85 9.64 -3.89
N GLY A 506 7.80 10.18 -4.53
CA GLY A 506 6.57 9.43 -4.83
C GLY A 506 5.60 9.30 -3.64
N MET A 507 5.93 9.84 -2.45
CA MET A 507 5.02 9.84 -1.30
C MET A 507 3.74 10.64 -1.52
N GLY A 508 3.80 11.69 -2.36
CA GLY A 508 2.61 12.43 -2.77
C GLY A 508 1.56 11.57 -3.49
N GLU A 509 2.01 10.64 -4.33
CA GLU A 509 1.13 9.72 -5.06
C GLU A 509 0.48 8.73 -4.11
N VAL A 510 1.26 8.15 -3.20
CA VAL A 510 0.76 7.25 -2.14
C VAL A 510 -0.34 7.93 -1.31
N PHE A 511 -0.15 9.19 -0.91
CA PHE A 511 -1.16 9.94 -0.17
C PHE A 511 -2.44 10.16 -0.98
N CYS A 512 -2.31 10.45 -2.27
CA CYS A 512 -3.44 10.61 -3.17
C CYS A 512 -4.24 9.31 -3.30
N ILE A 513 -3.56 8.20 -3.63
CA ILE A 513 -4.17 6.88 -3.80
C ILE A 513 -4.90 6.46 -2.53
N MET A 514 -4.23 6.50 -1.37
CA MET A 514 -4.84 6.12 -0.09
C MET A 514 -6.06 6.98 0.27
N SER A 515 -6.04 8.26 -0.08
CA SER A 515 -7.19 9.16 0.14
C SER A 515 -8.36 8.78 -0.77
N VAL A 516 -8.11 8.51 -2.06
CA VAL A 516 -9.15 8.07 -3.00
C VAL A 516 -9.75 6.73 -2.58
N GLU A 517 -8.90 5.75 -2.23
CA GLU A 517 -9.31 4.44 -1.75
C GLU A 517 -10.17 4.54 -0.49
N TRP A 518 -9.81 5.43 0.43
CA TRP A 518 -10.57 5.63 1.66
C TRP A 518 -12.01 6.05 1.36
N PHE A 519 -12.21 7.11 0.59
CA PHE A 519 -13.55 7.58 0.27
C PHE A 519 -14.34 6.54 -0.55
N LEU A 520 -13.68 5.89 -1.52
CA LEU A 520 -14.31 4.87 -2.36
C LEU A 520 -14.74 3.65 -1.53
N ALA A 521 -13.86 3.13 -0.67
CA ALA A 521 -14.17 2.00 0.21
C ALA A 521 -15.33 2.34 1.17
N LEU A 522 -15.38 3.56 1.71
CA LEU A 522 -16.45 4.00 2.60
C LEU A 522 -17.81 4.07 1.87
N ILE A 523 -17.85 4.64 0.66
CA ILE A 523 -19.06 4.73 -0.15
C ILE A 523 -19.57 3.33 -0.52
N VAL A 524 -18.66 2.45 -0.98
CA VAL A 524 -19.01 1.07 -1.34
C VAL A 524 -19.49 0.28 -0.12
N ALA A 525 -18.83 0.43 1.03
CA ALA A 525 -19.23 -0.22 2.28
C ALA A 525 -20.64 0.20 2.70
N TYR A 526 -20.95 1.50 2.66
CA TYR A 526 -22.28 2.03 2.97
C TYR A 526 -23.34 1.51 1.98
N TYR A 527 -23.03 1.49 0.70
CA TYR A 527 -23.93 0.98 -0.34
C TYR A 527 -24.24 -0.51 -0.16
N ILE A 528 -23.22 -1.35 0.04
CA ILE A 528 -23.41 -2.79 0.21
C ILE A 528 -24.24 -3.09 1.46
N ASP A 529 -23.99 -2.38 2.56
CA ASP A 529 -24.74 -2.52 3.81
C ASP A 529 -26.23 -2.16 3.67
N GLN A 530 -26.54 -1.08 2.94
CA GLN A 530 -27.90 -0.69 2.57
C GLN A 530 -28.61 -1.78 1.74
N VAL A 531 -27.90 -2.39 0.80
CA VAL A 531 -28.45 -3.44 -0.07
C VAL A 531 -28.75 -4.72 0.70
N PHE A 532 -27.84 -5.16 1.58
CA PHE A 532 -28.07 -6.31 2.46
C PHE A 532 -29.26 -6.07 3.41
N THR A 533 -29.38 -4.87 3.97
CA THR A 533 -30.49 -4.51 4.88
C THR A 533 -31.83 -4.44 4.15
N SER A 534 -31.82 -4.07 2.86
CA SER A 534 -33.03 -3.97 2.02
C SER A 534 -33.48 -5.31 1.41
N GLY A 535 -32.69 -6.39 1.58
CA GLY A 535 -32.98 -7.71 1.03
C GLY A 535 -32.97 -7.79 -0.50
N LYS A 536 -32.30 -6.85 -1.19
CA LYS A 536 -32.08 -6.88 -2.65
C LYS A 536 -30.70 -7.48 -2.94
N HIS A 537 -30.53 -8.12 -4.10
CA HIS A 537 -29.24 -8.72 -4.46
C HIS A 537 -28.17 -7.63 -4.70
N PRO A 538 -26.93 -7.78 -4.18
CA PRO A 538 -25.84 -6.79 -4.31
C PRO A 538 -25.58 -6.32 -5.75
N PHE A 539 -25.73 -7.24 -6.70
CA PHE A 539 -25.47 -7.02 -8.13
C PHE A 539 -26.70 -6.61 -8.96
N PHE A 540 -27.80 -6.12 -8.34
CA PHE A 540 -29.01 -5.72 -9.09
C PHE A 540 -28.73 -4.67 -10.18
N PHE A 541 -27.75 -3.80 -9.97
CA PHE A 541 -27.32 -2.79 -10.94
C PHE A 541 -26.53 -3.40 -12.12
N LEU A 542 -25.58 -4.30 -11.86
CA LEU A 542 -24.79 -4.98 -12.90
C LEU A 542 -25.66 -5.90 -13.78
N VAL A 543 -26.67 -6.56 -13.19
CA VAL A 543 -27.65 -7.37 -13.94
C VAL A 543 -28.52 -6.54 -14.88
N ASN A 544 -28.71 -5.24 -14.61
CA ASN A 544 -29.39 -4.32 -15.54
C ASN A 544 -28.44 -3.73 -16.59
N LEU A 545 -27.13 -3.66 -16.34
CA LEU A 545 -26.14 -3.19 -17.31
C LEU A 545 -25.88 -4.22 -18.43
N PHE A 546 -25.97 -5.52 -18.13
CA PHE A 546 -25.80 -6.61 -19.10
C PHE A 546 -27.11 -7.02 -19.80
N LYS A 547 -28.21 -6.31 -19.59
CA LYS A 547 -29.42 -6.49 -20.41
C LYS A 547 -29.30 -5.64 -21.66
N SER A 548 -28.91 -6.29 -22.76
CA SER A 548 -29.08 -5.76 -24.12
C SER A 548 -30.49 -5.21 -24.32
N PRO A 549 -30.67 -4.03 -24.98
CA PRO A 549 -31.97 -3.47 -25.31
C PRO A 549 -32.58 -4.24 -26.48
N SER A 550 -32.95 -5.49 -26.25
CA SER A 550 -33.62 -6.32 -27.25
C SER A 550 -34.55 -7.31 -26.58
N SER A 551 -35.69 -6.82 -26.09
CA SER A 551 -36.94 -7.55 -26.20
C SER A 551 -38.11 -6.56 -26.20
N LEU A 552 -38.84 -6.53 -27.32
CA LEU A 552 -40.12 -5.86 -27.44
C LEU A 552 -41.07 -6.27 -26.29
N PRO A 553 -42.04 -5.39 -25.93
CA PRO A 553 -43.02 -5.70 -24.91
C PRO A 553 -43.88 -6.89 -25.36
N ARG A 554 -43.56 -8.07 -24.82
CA ARG A 554 -44.39 -9.25 -25.00
C ARG A 554 -45.70 -8.98 -24.26
N ARG A 555 -46.74 -8.67 -25.03
CA ARG A 555 -48.14 -8.67 -24.57
C ARG A 555 -48.36 -9.94 -23.74
N PRO A 556 -49.05 -9.87 -22.59
CA PRO A 556 -49.40 -11.07 -21.84
C PRO A 556 -50.42 -11.84 -22.69
N THR A 557 -49.94 -12.82 -23.46
CA THR A 557 -50.80 -13.80 -24.09
C THR A 557 -51.37 -14.67 -22.98
N VAL A 558 -52.65 -14.45 -22.70
CA VAL A 558 -53.49 -15.34 -21.89
C VAL A 558 -53.54 -16.69 -22.60
N GLN A 559 -52.58 -17.56 -22.31
CA GLN A 559 -52.73 -18.99 -22.58
C GLN A 559 -53.57 -19.57 -21.46
N ARG A 560 -54.87 -19.70 -21.75
CA ARG A 560 -55.76 -20.70 -21.15
C ARG A 560 -55.06 -22.05 -21.21
N LEU A 561 -54.48 -22.47 -20.09
CA LEU A 561 -54.33 -23.88 -19.79
C LEU A 561 -55.37 -24.19 -18.73
N ASP A 562 -56.49 -24.75 -19.19
CA ASP A 562 -57.49 -25.35 -18.34
C ASP A 562 -56.85 -26.48 -17.54
N SER A 563 -56.57 -26.18 -16.28
CA SER A 563 -56.67 -27.13 -15.19
C SER A 563 -57.20 -26.35 -14.00
N LYS A 564 -58.50 -26.06 -14.06
CA LYS A 564 -59.35 -25.91 -12.87
C LYS A 564 -59.24 -27.20 -12.05
N ARG A 565 -58.19 -27.32 -11.24
CA ARG A 565 -58.38 -27.81 -9.87
C ARG A 565 -58.66 -26.59 -9.03
N VAL A 566 -59.93 -26.20 -9.07
CA VAL A 566 -60.53 -25.37 -8.04
C VAL A 566 -60.41 -26.20 -6.76
N PHE A 567 -59.33 -26.00 -6.00
CA PHE A 567 -59.41 -26.23 -4.56
C PHE A 567 -60.33 -25.11 -4.05
N ILE A 568 -61.63 -25.40 -3.99
CA ILE A 568 -62.47 -24.80 -2.96
C ILE A 568 -61.91 -25.39 -1.67
N ASP A 569 -60.85 -24.77 -1.14
CA ASP A 569 -60.69 -24.82 0.30
C ASP A 569 -61.88 -23.98 0.78
N MET A 570 -62.88 -24.63 1.37
CA MET A 570 -63.91 -23.90 2.07
C MET A 570 -63.20 -23.20 3.23
N ASP A 571 -62.72 -21.97 2.96
CA ASP A 571 -62.22 -21.07 3.98
C ASP A 571 -63.28 -21.11 5.09
N LYS A 572 -62.86 -21.49 6.29
CA LYS A 572 -63.78 -21.59 7.42
C LYS A 572 -64.49 -20.24 7.60
N HIS A 573 -65.72 -20.29 8.12
CA HIS A 573 -66.57 -19.10 8.22
C HIS A 573 -65.91 -17.95 8.99
N ASP A 574 -65.13 -18.28 10.04
CA ASP A 574 -64.31 -17.36 10.83
C ASP A 574 -63.24 -16.64 9.99
N VAL A 575 -62.52 -17.36 9.11
CA VAL A 575 -61.50 -16.77 8.21
C VAL A 575 -62.13 -15.80 7.22
N THR A 576 -63.32 -16.13 6.73
CA THR A 576 -64.05 -15.31 5.75
C THR A 576 -64.57 -14.03 6.42
N GLN A 577 -65.10 -14.14 7.64
CA GLN A 577 -65.55 -13.01 8.45
C GLN A 577 -64.40 -12.06 8.80
N GLU A 578 -63.24 -12.61 9.20
CA GLU A 578 -62.06 -11.80 9.52
C GLU A 578 -61.51 -11.08 8.28
N ARG A 579 -61.53 -11.73 7.11
CA ARG A 579 -61.16 -11.10 5.83
C ARG A 579 -62.06 -9.89 5.53
N GLU A 580 -63.37 -10.04 5.64
CA GLU A 580 -64.31 -8.94 5.41
C GLU A 580 -64.13 -7.79 6.41
N SER A 581 -63.91 -8.13 7.69
CA SER A 581 -63.62 -7.16 8.76
C SER A 581 -62.36 -6.35 8.45
N VAL A 582 -61.25 -7.02 8.16
CA VAL A 582 -59.97 -6.37 7.81
C VAL A 582 -60.12 -5.47 6.59
N GLN A 583 -60.87 -5.90 5.58
CA GLN A 583 -61.05 -5.15 4.34
C GLN A 583 -61.90 -3.89 4.54
N LYS A 584 -62.92 -3.94 5.41
CA LYS A 584 -63.68 -2.75 5.84
C LYS A 584 -62.78 -1.78 6.61
N LEU A 585 -62.06 -2.27 7.63
CA LEU A 585 -61.18 -1.47 8.48
C LEU A 585 -60.06 -0.78 7.70
N ARG A 586 -59.56 -1.43 6.64
CA ARG A 586 -58.56 -0.84 5.75
C ARG A 586 -59.12 0.30 4.90
N ASN A 587 -60.35 0.17 4.41
CA ASN A 587 -61.00 1.19 3.61
C ASN A 587 -61.41 2.41 4.45
N GLU A 588 -61.77 2.18 5.72
CA GLU A 588 -62.22 3.23 6.65
C GLU A 588 -61.06 3.98 7.35
N GLY A 589 -59.81 3.56 7.17
CA GLY A 589 -58.64 4.26 7.73
C GLY A 589 -58.51 4.13 9.26
N SER A 590 -58.61 2.89 9.76
CA SER A 590 -58.72 2.57 11.19
C SER A 590 -57.67 3.23 12.10
N THR A 591 -58.15 4.04 13.06
CA THR A 591 -57.37 4.63 14.16
C THR A 591 -57.49 3.85 15.47
N GLY A 592 -58.42 2.89 15.57
CA GLY A 592 -58.71 2.11 16.78
C GLY A 592 -57.99 0.76 16.89
N HIS A 593 -57.34 0.31 15.81
CA HIS A 593 -56.67 -1.01 15.77
C HIS A 593 -55.15 -0.86 15.86
N ALA A 594 -54.53 -1.69 16.70
CA ALA A 594 -53.08 -1.69 16.90
C ALA A 594 -52.36 -2.41 15.75
N ILE A 595 -52.92 -3.52 15.26
CA ILE A 595 -52.35 -4.33 14.17
C ILE A 595 -53.45 -4.67 13.16
N LEU A 596 -53.16 -4.49 11.88
CA LEU A 596 -54.04 -4.89 10.77
C LEU A 596 -53.21 -5.58 9.69
N CYS A 597 -53.40 -6.88 9.49
CA CYS A 597 -52.73 -7.67 8.46
C CYS A 597 -53.68 -7.90 7.28
N ASP A 598 -53.28 -7.49 6.09
CA ASP A 598 -54.04 -7.72 4.85
C ASP A 598 -53.27 -8.67 3.94
N ASN A 599 -53.81 -9.88 3.81
CA ASN A 599 -53.35 -10.92 2.90
C ASN A 599 -51.85 -11.24 3.04
N LEU A 600 -51.34 -11.25 4.27
CA LEU A 600 -49.90 -11.36 4.54
C LEU A 600 -49.38 -12.76 4.15
N LYS A 601 -48.38 -12.83 3.27
CA LYS A 601 -47.83 -14.09 2.73
C LYS A 601 -46.32 -14.18 2.92
N LYS A 602 -45.84 -15.39 3.22
CA LYS A 602 -44.40 -15.71 3.21
C LYS A 602 -44.12 -17.02 2.51
N VAL A 603 -43.30 -16.94 1.46
CA VAL A 603 -42.77 -18.09 0.72
C VAL A 603 -41.26 -18.08 0.82
N TYR A 604 -40.68 -19.17 1.30
CA TYR A 604 -39.23 -19.38 1.28
C TYR A 604 -38.86 -20.09 -0.02
N PRO A 605 -37.80 -19.62 -0.72
CA PRO A 605 -37.33 -20.28 -1.93
C PRO A 605 -36.84 -21.70 -1.62
N GLY A 606 -37.00 -22.61 -2.57
CA GLY A 606 -36.47 -23.96 -2.49
C GLY A 606 -34.95 -23.97 -2.40
N ARG A 607 -34.39 -24.83 -1.55
CA ARG A 607 -32.96 -25.17 -1.51
C ARG A 607 -32.78 -26.66 -1.76
N ASP A 608 -31.68 -27.02 -2.41
CA ASP A 608 -31.25 -28.41 -2.60
C ASP A 608 -32.30 -29.27 -3.34
N GLY A 609 -32.87 -28.72 -4.41
CA GLY A 609 -33.89 -29.40 -5.24
C GLY A 609 -35.30 -29.47 -4.64
N ASN A 610 -35.51 -28.95 -3.43
CA ASN A 610 -36.84 -28.93 -2.79
C ASN A 610 -37.76 -27.85 -3.36
N PRO A 611 -39.09 -28.09 -3.41
CA PRO A 611 -40.06 -27.07 -3.81
C PRO A 611 -40.11 -25.91 -2.81
N PRO A 612 -40.53 -24.71 -3.25
CA PRO A 612 -40.68 -23.54 -2.38
C PRO A 612 -41.68 -23.82 -1.24
N LYS A 613 -41.30 -23.45 -0.01
CA LYS A 613 -42.12 -23.70 1.19
C LYS A 613 -42.93 -22.46 1.56
N MET A 614 -44.25 -22.56 1.48
CA MET A 614 -45.15 -21.52 1.98
C MET A 614 -45.28 -21.61 3.50
N ALA A 615 -44.74 -20.62 4.21
CA ALA A 615 -44.80 -20.53 5.66
C ALA A 615 -46.03 -19.78 6.18
N VAL A 616 -46.52 -18.78 5.44
CA VAL A 616 -47.76 -18.05 5.76
C VAL A 616 -48.57 -17.89 4.47
N ARG A 617 -49.83 -18.35 4.48
CA ARG A 617 -50.70 -18.48 3.29
C ARG A 617 -51.83 -17.44 3.24
N GLY A 618 -51.51 -16.15 3.36
CA GLY A 618 -52.49 -15.07 3.20
C GLY A 618 -53.29 -14.85 4.49
N LEU A 619 -52.60 -14.38 5.53
CA LEU A 619 -53.20 -14.10 6.83
C LEU A 619 -53.93 -12.77 6.82
N TYR A 620 -55.20 -12.79 7.22
CA TYR A 620 -56.00 -11.63 7.57
C TYR A 620 -56.18 -11.63 9.09
N LEU A 621 -55.81 -10.53 9.75
CA LEU A 621 -55.88 -10.40 11.20
C LEU A 621 -56.07 -8.94 11.58
N SER A 622 -57.04 -8.66 12.43
CA SER A 622 -57.21 -7.37 13.10
C SER A 622 -57.04 -7.55 14.61
N VAL A 623 -56.25 -6.68 15.25
CA VAL A 623 -56.08 -6.66 16.71
C VAL A 623 -56.39 -5.27 17.22
N SER A 624 -57.37 -5.18 18.12
CA SER A 624 -57.83 -3.92 18.69
C SER A 624 -56.80 -3.33 19.66
N SER A 625 -56.78 -2.00 19.80
CA SER A 625 -55.92 -1.37 20.81
C SER A 625 -56.33 -1.80 22.23
N GLY A 626 -55.37 -2.31 23.01
CA GLY A 626 -55.61 -2.82 24.37
C GLY A 626 -55.95 -4.31 24.46
N GLU A 627 -56.08 -5.00 23.32
CA GLU A 627 -56.32 -6.43 23.26
C GLU A 627 -55.04 -7.25 23.50
N CYS A 628 -55.16 -8.37 24.23
CA CYS A 628 -54.06 -9.34 24.40
C CYS A 628 -54.26 -10.51 23.44
N PHE A 629 -53.46 -10.53 22.36
CA PHE A 629 -53.54 -11.56 21.31
C PHE A 629 -52.47 -12.65 21.51
N GLY A 630 -52.91 -13.91 21.57
CA GLY A 630 -52.03 -15.09 21.67
C GLY A 630 -52.13 -15.99 20.44
N MET A 631 -51.00 -16.32 19.81
CA MET A 631 -50.98 -17.17 18.61
C MET A 631 -50.50 -18.59 18.93
N LEU A 632 -51.42 -19.56 18.83
CA LEU A 632 -51.19 -20.97 19.14
C LEU A 632 -51.19 -21.83 17.87
N GLY A 633 -50.39 -22.89 17.85
CA GLY A 633 -50.37 -23.83 16.74
C GLY A 633 -49.18 -24.80 16.81
N PRO A 634 -49.15 -25.86 15.99
CA PRO A 634 -48.06 -26.84 15.99
C PRO A 634 -46.73 -26.24 15.51
N ASN A 635 -45.63 -26.96 15.77
CA ASN A 635 -44.31 -26.59 15.27
C ASN A 635 -44.31 -26.55 13.74
N GLY A 636 -43.74 -25.50 13.16
CA GLY A 636 -43.75 -25.30 11.70
C GLY A 636 -45.01 -24.65 11.12
N ALA A 637 -46.01 -24.28 11.92
CA ALA A 637 -47.24 -23.60 11.46
C ALA A 637 -47.02 -22.15 10.95
N GLY A 638 -45.79 -21.64 10.93
CA GLY A 638 -45.49 -20.29 10.47
C GLY A 638 -45.47 -19.20 11.55
N LYS A 639 -45.64 -19.55 12.83
CA LYS A 639 -45.71 -18.58 13.94
C LYS A 639 -44.53 -17.62 14.02
N THR A 640 -43.32 -18.17 14.07
CA THR A 640 -42.08 -17.39 14.09
C THR A 640 -41.90 -16.59 12.80
N SER A 641 -42.39 -17.09 11.66
CA SER A 641 -42.33 -16.36 10.37
C SER A 641 -43.28 -15.16 10.37
N PHE A 642 -44.47 -15.28 10.94
CA PHE A 642 -45.40 -14.17 11.14
C PHE A 642 -44.79 -13.09 12.03
N ILE A 643 -44.32 -13.45 13.23
CA ILE A 643 -43.69 -12.50 14.16
C ILE A 643 -42.46 -11.85 13.51
N SER A 644 -41.64 -12.62 12.79
CA SER A 644 -40.48 -12.08 12.07
C SER A 644 -40.86 -11.10 10.96
N MET A 645 -42.03 -11.25 10.33
CA MET A 645 -42.54 -10.26 9.37
C MET A 645 -43.03 -9.00 10.07
N MET A 646 -43.82 -9.15 11.13
CA MET A 646 -44.34 -8.03 11.92
C MET A 646 -43.23 -7.20 12.57
N THR A 647 -42.13 -7.84 12.95
CA THR A 647 -40.95 -7.20 13.55
C THR A 647 -39.91 -6.74 12.52
N GLY A 648 -40.15 -6.95 11.21
CA GLY A 648 -39.28 -6.49 10.12
C GLY A 648 -37.99 -7.27 9.92
N LEU A 649 -37.79 -8.40 10.63
CA LEU A 649 -36.68 -9.34 10.37
C LEU A 649 -36.79 -10.00 9.00
N LEU A 650 -38.01 -10.22 8.54
CA LEU A 650 -38.31 -10.83 7.26
C LEU A 650 -39.28 -9.96 6.49
N LYS A 651 -38.91 -9.58 5.27
CA LYS A 651 -39.88 -8.94 4.37
C LYS A 651 -40.98 -9.93 3.96
N PRO A 652 -42.26 -9.54 3.97
CA PRO A 652 -43.34 -10.37 3.41
C PRO A 652 -43.11 -10.60 1.91
N SER A 653 -43.52 -11.77 1.42
CA SER A 653 -43.46 -12.11 -0.01
C SER A 653 -44.58 -11.42 -0.79
N SER A 654 -45.73 -11.21 -0.15
CA SER A 654 -46.90 -10.49 -0.69
C SER A 654 -47.81 -10.09 0.48
N GLY A 655 -48.73 -9.16 0.24
CA GLY A 655 -49.57 -8.55 1.29
C GLY A 655 -48.85 -7.44 2.06
N THR A 656 -49.55 -6.86 3.02
CA THR A 656 -49.00 -5.82 3.91
C THR A 656 -49.59 -5.95 5.32
N ALA A 657 -48.96 -5.28 6.29
CA ALA A 657 -49.52 -5.10 7.61
C ALA A 657 -49.34 -3.65 8.06
N LEU A 658 -50.33 -3.14 8.78
CA LEU A 658 -50.33 -1.82 9.38
C LEU A 658 -50.21 -1.97 10.90
N VAL A 659 -49.28 -1.24 11.50
CA VAL A 659 -49.13 -1.14 12.96
C VAL A 659 -49.41 0.31 13.35
N GLN A 660 -50.48 0.55 14.11
CA GLN A 660 -50.97 1.90 14.41
C GLN A 660 -51.12 2.78 13.15
N GLY A 661 -51.63 2.20 12.06
CA GLY A 661 -51.79 2.87 10.77
C GLY A 661 -50.52 3.01 9.92
N LEU A 662 -49.35 2.57 10.42
CA LEU A 662 -48.06 2.62 9.69
C LEU A 662 -47.76 1.29 8.99
N ASP A 663 -47.41 1.33 7.70
CA ASP A 663 -47.11 0.14 6.90
C ASP A 663 -45.73 -0.44 7.24
N ILE A 664 -45.67 -1.73 7.61
CA ILE A 664 -44.42 -2.43 7.95
C ILE A 664 -43.43 -2.51 6.77
N CYS A 665 -43.90 -2.40 5.53
CA CYS A 665 -43.07 -2.42 4.33
C CYS A 665 -42.48 -1.05 3.97
N LYS A 666 -43.09 0.05 4.44
CA LYS A 666 -42.70 1.43 4.07
C LYS A 666 -42.20 2.26 5.24
N ASP A 667 -42.83 2.14 6.41
CA ASP A 667 -42.66 3.00 7.58
C ASP A 667 -42.04 2.26 8.78
N MET A 668 -41.32 1.16 8.55
CA MET A 668 -40.79 0.29 9.60
C MET A 668 -39.98 1.02 10.69
N ASN A 669 -39.18 2.01 10.32
CA ASN A 669 -38.40 2.81 11.28
C ASN A 669 -39.29 3.59 12.25
N LYS A 670 -40.47 4.05 11.81
CA LYS A 670 -41.46 4.70 12.67
C LYS A 670 -42.19 3.66 13.52
N VAL A 671 -42.53 2.50 12.95
CA VAL A 671 -43.14 1.37 13.69
C VAL A 671 -42.25 0.94 14.87
N TYR A 672 -40.92 0.90 14.70
CA TYR A 672 -40.00 0.58 15.80
C TYR A 672 -40.00 1.59 16.95
N THR A 673 -40.51 2.80 16.77
CA THR A 673 -40.60 3.78 17.88
C THR A 673 -41.72 3.40 18.86
N SER A 674 -42.84 2.91 18.34
CA SER A 674 -44.03 2.52 19.14
C SER A 674 -44.13 1.03 19.43
N MET A 675 -43.33 0.17 18.78
CA MET A 675 -43.30 -1.28 19.02
C MET A 675 -42.22 -1.68 20.05
N GLY A 676 -42.53 -2.63 20.92
CA GLY A 676 -41.55 -3.36 21.74
C GLY A 676 -41.48 -4.82 21.29
N VAL A 677 -40.27 -5.38 21.19
CA VAL A 677 -40.06 -6.76 20.70
C VAL A 677 -39.18 -7.51 21.69
N CYS A 678 -39.65 -8.66 22.15
CA CYS A 678 -38.85 -9.63 22.87
C CYS A 678 -38.52 -10.80 21.92
N PRO A 679 -37.26 -10.97 21.48
CA PRO A 679 -36.87 -12.05 20.59
C PRO A 679 -36.94 -13.42 21.28
N GLN A 680 -36.98 -14.50 20.49
CA GLN A 680 -37.05 -15.88 21.01
C GLN A 680 -35.77 -16.32 21.75
N HIS A 681 -34.63 -15.77 21.36
CA HIS A 681 -33.37 -15.97 22.07
C HIS A 681 -33.02 -14.68 22.80
N ASP A 682 -32.51 -14.79 24.02
CA ASP A 682 -32.04 -13.65 24.79
C ASP A 682 -30.84 -13.04 24.09
N LEU A 683 -31.04 -11.86 23.50
CA LEU A 683 -29.99 -11.16 22.80
C LEU A 683 -29.46 -10.03 23.69
N LEU A 684 -28.67 -10.44 24.69
CA LEU A 684 -28.06 -9.56 25.68
C LEU A 684 -26.60 -9.30 25.32
N TRP A 685 -26.10 -8.10 25.63
CA TRP A 685 -24.66 -7.90 25.70
C TRP A 685 -24.15 -8.53 26.99
N GLU A 686 -23.42 -9.64 26.90
CA GLU A 686 -22.84 -10.34 28.06
C GLU A 686 -22.02 -9.41 28.99
N THR A 687 -21.51 -8.32 28.43
CA THR A 687 -20.64 -7.36 29.11
C THR A 687 -21.41 -6.26 29.87
N LEU A 688 -22.69 -6.05 29.58
CA LEU A 688 -23.51 -5.01 30.22
C LEU A 688 -24.35 -5.61 31.36
N THR A 689 -24.49 -4.89 32.48
CA THR A 689 -25.39 -5.30 33.56
C THR A 689 -26.85 -5.10 33.17
N GLY A 690 -27.79 -5.74 33.88
CA GLY A 690 -29.23 -5.52 33.67
C GLY A 690 -29.63 -4.04 33.80
N ARG A 691 -29.03 -3.33 34.75
CA ARG A 691 -29.22 -1.88 34.92
C ARG A 691 -28.74 -1.09 33.69
N GLU A 692 -27.57 -1.42 33.16
CA GLU A 692 -27.02 -0.74 31.98
C GLU A 692 -27.85 -0.99 30.73
N HIS A 693 -28.38 -2.21 30.55
CA HIS A 693 -29.32 -2.52 29.47
C HIS A 693 -30.60 -1.68 29.55
N LEU A 694 -31.23 -1.62 30.72
CA LEU A 694 -32.45 -0.83 30.93
C LEU A 694 -32.20 0.66 30.66
N LEU A 695 -31.09 1.21 31.17
CA LEU A 695 -30.69 2.59 30.93
C LEU A 695 -30.37 2.86 29.45
N PHE A 696 -29.83 1.88 28.73
CA PHE A 696 -29.53 2.01 27.30
C PHE A 696 -30.81 2.01 26.46
N TYR A 697 -31.65 0.99 26.60
CA TYR A 697 -32.90 0.87 25.84
C TYR A 697 -33.91 1.97 26.19
N GLY A 698 -34.01 2.37 27.46
CA GLY A 698 -34.86 3.48 27.87
C GLY A 698 -34.46 4.80 27.20
N ARG A 699 -33.15 5.07 27.03
CA ARG A 699 -32.69 6.26 26.30
C ARG A 699 -32.96 6.18 24.79
N LEU A 700 -32.85 4.99 24.18
CA LEU A 700 -33.22 4.79 22.78
C LEU A 700 -34.71 5.07 22.54
N LYS A 701 -35.56 4.71 23.51
CA LYS A 701 -36.99 5.04 23.54
C LYS A 701 -37.30 6.45 24.04
N ASN A 702 -36.30 7.34 24.09
CA ASN A 702 -36.43 8.75 24.46
C ASN A 702 -36.92 9.01 25.91
N ILE A 703 -36.77 8.05 26.82
CA ILE A 703 -37.08 8.22 28.25
C ILE A 703 -35.91 8.95 28.93
N LYS A 704 -36.19 10.03 29.65
CA LYS A 704 -35.18 10.94 30.21
C LYS A 704 -35.32 11.12 31.73
N GLY A 705 -34.25 11.60 32.37
CA GLY A 705 -34.30 12.15 33.73
C GLY A 705 -34.87 11.23 34.81
N SER A 706 -35.79 11.78 35.60
CA SER A 706 -36.51 11.09 36.68
C SER A 706 -37.30 9.88 36.18
N ASP A 707 -37.94 10.00 35.01
CA ASP A 707 -38.80 8.96 34.46
C ASP A 707 -38.00 7.69 34.13
N LEU A 708 -36.78 7.86 33.60
CA LEU A 708 -35.88 6.73 33.34
C LEU A 708 -35.48 6.01 34.65
N THR A 709 -35.27 6.79 35.71
CA THR A 709 -34.90 6.26 37.04
C THR A 709 -36.07 5.55 37.70
N GLN A 710 -37.29 6.08 37.53
CA GLN A 710 -38.53 5.51 38.04
C GLN A 710 -38.90 4.22 37.30
N VAL A 711 -38.79 4.18 35.97
CA VAL A 711 -38.94 2.95 35.17
C VAL A 711 -37.95 1.89 35.65
N TYR A 712 -36.69 2.27 35.86
CA TYR A 712 -35.68 1.36 36.42
C TYR A 712 -36.10 0.80 37.79
N MET A 713 -36.49 1.65 38.74
CA MET A 713 -36.92 1.21 40.07
C MET A 713 -38.13 0.28 40.00
N PHE A 714 -39.14 0.66 39.22
CA PHE A 714 -40.35 -0.13 39.04
C PHE A 714 -40.05 -1.50 38.41
N THR A 715 -39.23 -1.54 37.36
CA THR A 715 -38.86 -2.82 36.70
C THR A 715 -38.06 -3.72 37.64
N THR A 716 -37.14 -3.15 38.43
CA THR A 716 -36.36 -3.91 39.41
C THR A 716 -37.25 -4.49 40.51
N TRP A 717 -38.22 -3.70 41.00
CA TRP A 717 -39.18 -4.14 41.99
C TRP A 717 -40.10 -5.26 41.47
N LEU A 718 -40.56 -5.13 40.22
CA LEU A 718 -41.42 -6.13 39.57
C LEU A 718 -40.68 -7.45 39.32
N ILE A 719 -39.42 -7.39 38.91
CA ILE A 719 -38.55 -8.58 38.81
C ILE A 719 -38.37 -9.23 40.18
N PHE A 720 -38.13 -8.44 41.22
CA PHE A 720 -37.98 -8.98 42.59
C PHE A 720 -39.25 -9.71 43.05
N ILE A 721 -40.44 -9.15 42.77
CA ILE A 721 -41.71 -9.81 43.08
C ILE A 721 -41.89 -11.08 42.27
N LEU A 722 -41.64 -11.05 40.96
CA LEU A 722 -41.74 -12.24 40.11
C LEU A 722 -40.79 -13.35 40.58
N PHE A 723 -39.56 -13.00 40.94
CA PHE A 723 -38.59 -13.95 41.46
C PHE A 723 -39.02 -14.50 42.82
N TYR A 724 -39.55 -13.64 43.70
CA TYR A 724 -40.07 -14.05 45.01
C TYR A 724 -41.28 -14.98 44.87
N MET A 725 -42.21 -14.67 43.97
CA MET A 725 -43.36 -15.54 43.66
C MET A 725 -42.95 -16.86 43.01
N CYS A 726 -41.93 -16.85 42.15
CA CYS A 726 -41.45 -18.05 41.48
C CYS A 726 -40.57 -18.94 42.38
N CYS A 727 -39.95 -18.39 43.44
CA CYS A 727 -39.25 -19.18 44.47
C CYS A 727 -40.20 -19.76 45.54
N TYR A 728 -41.40 -19.19 45.70
CA TYR A 728 -42.41 -19.66 46.65
C TYR A 728 -43.48 -20.58 46.03
N SER A 729 -43.51 -20.68 44.69
CA SER A 729 -44.27 -21.68 43.93
C SER A 729 -43.38 -22.84 43.54
#